data_AF-A0A2D5ZAL3-F1
#
_entry.id   AF-A0A2D5ZAL3-F1
#
_cell.length_a   1.000
_cell.length_b   1.000
_cell.length_c   1.000
_cell.angle_alpha   90.00
_cell.angle_beta   90.00
_cell.angle_gamma   90.00
#
_symmetry.space_group_name_H-M   'P 1'
#
loop_
_entity.id
_entity.type
_entity.pdbx_description
1 polymer ?
#
loop_
_entity_poly.entity_id
_entity_poly.type
_entity_poly.pdbx_seq_one_letter_code
_entity_poly.pdbx_strand_id
1 'polypeptide(L)'
;GRVDADQVALLKTTWERDRRRADVERRTLELKQAEFDRGELAAADLVRARLAVTKVEHDLKLSRLKWERKASYVDPAEVAALELRQRELHLELGTAGRGVEEATTGSNADNDELAVEGIARRIAALRSRIESERAKNKAALERARKHHREALRDAYDLTPINFVEFVDPDSQEVVRRVAFGAAVLPGDGATSTWPPPEFEADTGGVFDAARGYGWDRDLTGSFVHRDGVEDPRHAGAALVRDRAAWRCALPDGRYRLRLGVGDDRDWHGPLIRVVENDAAAGRRERAVLTRAELKTWEVAEDEIEVAGGSATLVVGDDLDKAMRAPHDGVARPQPWLQWGHRVGWTSWPIAYFSNPDSFRIKALVRQDLVSLLIAAPPEAADDAGETPAGEQADADAPDAPDERASVAEELATVRVDAARVSVATSEVMIEMQAGARIAGQVHQIGTTPVRITRGASVWWWGDEKKGKDLIAREVLITPDPEKVSDLRLGESVRCTVTIEPGPDMCPLPAHLVKARRHRAFVQRAEDGALQEIEGFRVGRTFVVTDWRAAAAAAPTSEPPFPLVAPWRAGTDEQAQRPRFPGELVAGSSVEVGIPRYWGRIKELVDDGSEVENGELIITLYSPTLEGQREQIKEQKKKAQEEYLVAVENRRLETIDAQLEHDRKVIEEGRARSKLHALGEHDPIELAAARLAHQRSRREAEIERSNYEKYRGLEQVAPGQIETARIAAGKAMLRSDKAHVFRIAAERRDDWMEILSARQVWMESVDALSLREVSLRIIRKQEQVARLAAEMKLQRAMEGGRRERQFNRIKDIHAPVSGRLFYLTGWNDHARARTRITKDFPVWGGLPIAQILDMSALGMKAELPEKVYGRVEKGSLVTVGFDQFPGVRVSATVETVGDSFFVPADHSELDFGEQAVSMRRVFTIKAVFAPPPTLRDRLMPGGRGYVMLETD
;
A
#
# COMPACT_ATOMS: atom_id res chain seq x y z
N GLY A 1 6.65 -7.25 -1.75
CA GLY A 1 5.58 -7.92 -2.50
C GLY A 1 4.27 -7.65 -1.79
N ARG A 2 3.27 -7.09 -2.48
CA ARG A 2 1.92 -6.93 -1.92
C ARG A 2 1.24 -8.30 -1.89
N VAL A 3 0.77 -8.73 -0.73
CA VAL A 3 -0.24 -9.78 -0.67
C VAL A 3 -1.56 -9.11 -1.05
N ASP A 4 -2.19 -9.62 -2.10
CA ASP A 4 -3.46 -9.14 -2.62
C ASP A 4 -4.56 -9.55 -1.63
N ALA A 5 -5.22 -8.58 -0.97
CA ALA A 5 -6.23 -8.83 0.05
C ALA A 5 -7.39 -9.66 -0.50
N ASP A 6 -7.73 -9.43 -1.77
CA ASP A 6 -8.73 -10.22 -2.51
C ASP A 6 -8.29 -11.68 -2.64
N GLN A 7 -6.99 -11.92 -2.78
CA GLN A 7 -6.45 -13.27 -2.87
C GLN A 7 -6.45 -14.00 -1.53
N VAL A 8 -6.27 -13.30 -0.40
CA VAL A 8 -6.40 -13.90 0.95
C VAL A 8 -7.86 -14.21 1.26
N ALA A 9 -8.79 -13.31 0.91
CA ALA A 9 -10.23 -13.53 1.03
C ALA A 9 -10.70 -14.72 0.16
N LEU A 10 -10.19 -14.81 -1.07
CA LEU A 10 -10.45 -15.93 -1.98
C LEU A 10 -9.91 -17.27 -1.43
N LEU A 11 -8.73 -17.27 -0.81
CA LEU A 11 -8.16 -18.47 -0.20
C LEU A 11 -8.91 -18.88 1.07
N LYS A 12 -9.39 -17.92 1.87
CA LYS A 12 -10.25 -18.19 3.04
C LYS A 12 -11.58 -18.82 2.63
N THR A 13 -12.25 -18.24 1.64
CA THR A 13 -13.51 -18.80 1.09
C THR A 13 -13.32 -20.18 0.45
N THR A 14 -12.15 -20.44 -0.14
CA THR A 14 -11.80 -21.78 -0.66
C THR A 14 -11.62 -22.78 0.47
N TRP A 15 -10.92 -22.41 1.55
CA TRP A 15 -10.76 -23.26 2.73
C TRP A 15 -12.09 -23.57 3.43
N GLU A 16 -12.96 -22.57 3.60
CA GLU A 16 -14.29 -22.76 4.19
C GLU A 16 -15.17 -23.69 3.34
N ARG A 17 -15.06 -23.60 2.01
CA ARG A 17 -15.75 -24.51 1.09
C ARG A 17 -15.25 -25.95 1.22
N ASP A 18 -13.93 -26.14 1.27
CA ASP A 18 -13.33 -27.47 1.45
C ASP A 18 -13.67 -28.06 2.82
N ARG A 19 -13.79 -27.23 3.86
CA ARG A 19 -14.22 -27.64 5.19
C ARG A 19 -15.65 -28.17 5.17
N ARG A 20 -16.58 -27.42 4.59
CA ARG A 20 -17.98 -27.87 4.44
C ARG A 20 -18.07 -29.15 3.63
N ARG A 21 -17.25 -29.29 2.58
CA ARG A 21 -17.17 -30.52 1.78
C ARG A 21 -16.67 -31.71 2.61
N ALA A 22 -15.64 -31.52 3.44
CA ALA A 22 -15.13 -32.57 4.33
C ALA A 22 -16.19 -33.04 5.33
N ASP A 23 -16.96 -32.10 5.89
CA ASP A 23 -18.04 -32.42 6.84
C ASP A 23 -19.16 -33.23 6.16
N VAL A 24 -19.52 -32.92 4.90
CA VAL A 24 -20.51 -33.69 4.14
C VAL A 24 -20.02 -35.11 3.84
N GLU A 25 -18.77 -35.28 3.40
CA GLU A 25 -18.20 -36.60 3.11
C GLU A 25 -18.07 -37.46 4.38
N ARG A 26 -17.73 -36.85 5.54
CA ARG A 26 -17.72 -37.55 6.84
C ARG A 26 -19.09 -38.08 7.22
N ARG A 27 -20.14 -37.24 7.12
CA ARG A 27 -21.53 -37.69 7.37
C ARG A 27 -21.95 -38.79 6.40
N THR A 28 -21.53 -38.70 5.14
CA THR A 28 -21.81 -39.72 4.12
C THR A 28 -21.11 -41.04 4.44
N LEU A 29 -19.87 -40.98 4.93
CA LEU A 29 -19.14 -42.16 5.41
C LEU A 29 -19.81 -42.79 6.64
N GLU A 30 -20.27 -41.98 7.61
CA GLU A 30 -20.99 -42.47 8.78
C GLU A 30 -22.28 -43.22 8.40
N LEU A 31 -23.07 -42.65 7.49
CA LEU A 31 -24.28 -43.31 6.96
C LEU A 31 -23.94 -44.63 6.26
N LYS A 32 -22.92 -44.63 5.40
CA LYS A 32 -22.49 -45.85 4.68
C LYS A 32 -21.88 -46.90 5.59
N GLN A 33 -21.22 -46.49 6.67
CA GLN A 33 -20.72 -47.40 7.70
C GLN A 33 -21.90 -48.06 8.42
N ALA A 34 -22.94 -47.29 8.78
CA ALA A 34 -24.15 -47.84 9.39
C ALA A 34 -24.92 -48.80 8.46
N GLU A 35 -25.04 -48.49 7.16
CA GLU A 35 -25.65 -49.38 6.16
C GLU A 35 -24.83 -50.66 5.95
N PHE A 36 -23.49 -50.55 5.94
CA PHE A 36 -22.60 -51.70 5.86
C PHE A 36 -22.75 -52.60 7.09
N ASP A 37 -22.82 -52.03 8.28
CA ASP A 37 -22.98 -52.77 9.54
C ASP A 37 -24.35 -53.47 9.62
N ARG A 38 -25.38 -52.96 8.92
CA ARG A 38 -26.69 -53.63 8.72
C ARG A 38 -26.68 -54.69 7.61
N GLY A 39 -25.58 -54.83 6.86
CA GLY A 39 -25.47 -55.75 5.72
C GLY A 39 -26.18 -55.25 4.44
N GLU A 40 -26.55 -53.97 4.39
CA GLU A 40 -27.29 -53.36 3.27
C GLU A 40 -26.35 -52.78 2.20
N LEU A 41 -25.07 -52.57 2.53
CA LEU A 41 -24.07 -51.96 1.65
C LEU A 41 -22.92 -52.93 1.33
N ALA A 42 -22.46 -52.95 0.08
CA ALA A 42 -21.29 -53.73 -0.30
C ALA A 42 -19.99 -53.10 0.25
N ALA A 43 -19.01 -53.93 0.63
CA ALA A 43 -17.72 -53.48 1.16
C ALA A 43 -16.98 -52.49 0.21
N ALA A 44 -17.14 -52.67 -1.10
CA ALA A 44 -16.54 -51.79 -2.11
C ALA A 44 -17.07 -50.34 -2.03
N ASP A 45 -18.32 -50.14 -1.65
CA ASP A 45 -18.94 -48.81 -1.55
C ASP A 45 -18.51 -48.09 -0.28
N LEU A 46 -18.27 -48.85 0.80
CA LEU A 46 -17.67 -48.33 2.03
C LEU A 46 -16.21 -47.90 1.79
N VAL A 47 -15.42 -48.70 1.06
CA VAL A 47 -14.03 -48.36 0.70
C VAL A 47 -14.00 -47.09 -0.16
N ARG A 48 -14.91 -46.96 -1.13
CA ARG A 48 -15.05 -45.73 -1.94
C ARG A 48 -15.38 -44.50 -1.08
N ALA A 49 -16.26 -44.64 -0.10
CA ALA A 49 -16.59 -43.55 0.83
C ALA A 49 -15.38 -43.15 1.70
N ARG A 50 -14.61 -44.11 2.21
CA ARG A 50 -13.37 -43.85 2.98
C ARG A 50 -12.30 -43.14 2.14
N LEU A 51 -12.15 -43.52 0.88
CA LEU A 51 -11.24 -42.85 -0.06
C LEU A 51 -11.69 -41.41 -0.36
N ALA A 52 -12.99 -41.17 -0.48
CA ALA A 52 -13.54 -39.83 -0.70
C ALA A 52 -13.26 -38.90 0.50
N VAL A 53 -13.47 -39.37 1.73
CA VAL A 53 -13.12 -38.62 2.95
C VAL A 53 -11.62 -38.30 3.00
N THR A 54 -10.76 -39.30 2.81
CA THR A 54 -9.29 -39.10 2.82
C THR A 54 -8.84 -38.05 1.79
N LYS A 55 -9.44 -38.06 0.59
CA LYS A 55 -9.15 -37.08 -0.46
C LYS A 55 -9.57 -35.67 -0.04
N VAL A 56 -10.79 -35.50 0.47
CA VAL A 56 -11.30 -34.18 0.85
C VAL A 56 -10.59 -33.63 2.10
N GLU A 57 -10.17 -34.48 3.04
CA GLU A 57 -9.35 -34.08 4.17
C GLU A 57 -7.95 -33.61 3.75
N HIS A 58 -7.35 -34.25 2.74
CA HIS A 58 -6.10 -33.80 2.16
C HIS A 58 -6.25 -32.43 1.47
N ASP A 59 -7.33 -32.23 0.72
CA ASP A 59 -7.63 -30.96 0.06
C ASP A 59 -7.90 -29.84 1.09
N LEU A 60 -8.65 -30.12 2.16
CA LEU A 60 -8.86 -29.23 3.30
C LEU A 60 -7.54 -28.82 3.96
N LYS A 61 -6.63 -29.78 4.16
CA LYS A 61 -5.30 -29.50 4.73
C LYS A 61 -4.46 -28.61 3.81
N LEU A 62 -4.55 -28.83 2.49
CA LEU A 62 -3.86 -28.00 1.49
C LEU A 62 -4.42 -26.57 1.41
N SER A 63 -5.75 -26.40 1.39
CA SER A 63 -6.36 -25.07 1.35
C SER A 63 -6.14 -24.29 2.64
N ARG A 64 -6.18 -24.97 3.80
CA ARG A 64 -5.77 -24.40 5.09
C ARG A 64 -4.34 -23.87 5.06
N LEU A 65 -3.38 -24.69 4.64
CA LEU A 65 -1.97 -24.30 4.57
C LEU A 65 -1.72 -23.16 3.56
N LYS A 66 -2.43 -23.16 2.42
CA LYS A 66 -2.35 -22.07 1.43
C LYS A 66 -2.90 -20.76 1.98
N TRP A 67 -3.99 -20.81 2.74
CA TRP A 67 -4.55 -19.65 3.41
C TRP A 67 -3.65 -19.15 4.54
N GLU A 68 -3.22 -20.02 5.47
CA GLU A 68 -2.32 -19.69 6.59
C GLU A 68 -1.00 -19.05 6.09
N ARG A 69 -0.39 -19.62 5.04
CA ARG A 69 0.87 -19.11 4.45
C ARG A 69 0.71 -17.72 3.81
N LYS A 70 -0.50 -17.37 3.37
CA LYS A 70 -0.78 -16.11 2.67
C LYS A 70 -1.36 -15.05 3.61
N ALA A 71 -2.00 -15.47 4.70
CA ALA A 71 -2.55 -14.62 5.75
C ALA A 71 -1.48 -14.09 6.74
N SER A 72 -0.32 -14.74 6.86
CA SER A 72 0.80 -14.21 7.65
C SER A 72 1.50 -13.04 6.94
N TYR A 73 1.53 -11.86 7.55
CA TYR A 73 1.92 -10.59 6.92
C TYR A 73 3.44 -10.38 6.67
N VAL A 74 4.35 -11.23 7.18
CA VAL A 74 5.80 -11.21 6.84
C VAL A 74 6.38 -12.63 6.97
N ASP A 75 7.36 -12.94 6.12
CA ASP A 75 7.87 -14.26 5.75
C ASP A 75 8.33 -15.11 6.96
N PRO A 76 7.47 -16.02 7.47
CA PRO A 76 7.90 -17.01 8.45
C PRO A 76 9.06 -17.84 7.92
N ALA A 77 9.27 -17.88 6.59
CA ALA A 77 10.39 -18.55 5.98
C ALA A 77 11.73 -17.87 6.26
N GLU A 78 11.81 -16.55 6.56
CA GLU A 78 13.09 -15.92 6.90
C GLU A 78 13.51 -16.29 8.33
N VAL A 79 12.60 -16.17 9.30
CA VAL A 79 12.85 -16.63 10.68
C VAL A 79 13.06 -18.14 10.72
N ALA A 80 12.24 -18.92 10.02
CA ALA A 80 12.41 -20.37 9.93
C ALA A 80 13.67 -20.77 9.17
N ALA A 81 14.12 -20.02 8.15
CA ALA A 81 15.38 -20.27 7.46
C ALA A 81 16.58 -19.96 8.35
N LEU A 82 16.54 -18.88 9.14
CA LEU A 82 17.59 -18.56 10.11
C LEU A 82 17.64 -19.61 11.24
N GLU A 83 16.49 -20.08 11.73
CA GLU A 83 16.39 -21.16 12.72
C GLU A 83 16.85 -22.52 12.15
N LEU A 84 16.50 -22.83 10.91
CA LEU A 84 16.97 -24.02 10.19
C LEU A 84 18.48 -23.95 10.00
N ARG A 85 19.01 -22.82 9.53
CA ARG A 85 20.45 -22.58 9.37
C ARG A 85 21.18 -22.69 10.72
N GLN A 86 20.55 -22.28 11.82
CA GLN A 86 21.12 -22.42 13.16
C GLN A 86 21.21 -23.90 13.59
N ARG A 87 20.21 -24.72 13.21
CA ARG A 87 20.24 -26.17 13.44
C ARG A 87 21.27 -26.87 12.55
N GLU A 88 21.38 -26.48 11.28
CA GLU A 88 22.41 -26.99 10.35
C GLU A 88 23.82 -26.73 10.88
N LEU A 89 24.11 -25.48 11.28
CA LEU A 89 25.42 -25.13 11.85
C LEU A 89 25.72 -25.89 13.15
N HIS A 90 24.67 -26.28 13.91
CA HIS A 90 24.85 -27.10 15.12
C HIS A 90 25.22 -28.55 14.79
N LEU A 91 24.62 -29.11 13.74
CA LEU A 91 24.92 -30.44 13.23
C LEU A 91 26.33 -30.51 12.62
N GLU A 92 26.72 -29.51 11.83
CA GLU A 92 28.06 -29.41 11.23
C GLU A 92 29.17 -29.39 12.31
N LEU A 93 28.94 -28.68 13.42
CA LEU A 93 29.87 -28.64 14.56
C LEU A 93 29.99 -30.00 15.25
N GLY A 94 28.88 -30.73 15.37
CA GLY A 94 28.85 -32.09 15.95
C GLY A 94 29.56 -33.11 15.08
N THR A 95 29.41 -33.04 13.76
CA THR A 95 30.12 -33.92 12.81
C THR A 95 31.61 -33.64 12.73
N ALA A 96 32.01 -32.36 12.80
CA ALA A 96 33.42 -31.97 12.89
C ALA A 96 34.09 -32.37 14.23
N GLY A 97 33.29 -32.67 15.25
CA GLY A 97 33.76 -33.26 16.52
C GLY A 97 34.17 -34.73 16.37
N ARG A 98 33.29 -35.56 15.77
CA ARG A 98 33.52 -37.01 15.64
C ARG A 98 34.70 -37.38 14.73
N GLY A 99 34.92 -36.61 13.66
CA GLY A 99 36.07 -36.86 12.77
C GLY A 99 37.43 -36.71 13.44
N VAL A 100 37.52 -36.00 14.57
CA VAL A 100 38.75 -35.87 15.37
C VAL A 100 39.00 -37.12 16.19
N GLU A 101 37.96 -37.67 16.82
CA GLU A 101 38.08 -38.87 17.65
C GLU A 101 38.43 -40.11 16.82
N GLU A 102 37.89 -40.22 15.59
CA GLU A 102 38.23 -41.31 14.66
C GLU A 102 39.64 -41.16 14.06
N ALA A 103 40.09 -39.93 13.78
CA ALA A 103 41.44 -39.69 13.25
C ALA A 103 42.54 -39.87 14.32
N THR A 104 42.23 -39.65 15.60
CA THR A 104 43.19 -39.83 16.71
C THR A 104 43.25 -41.26 17.24
N THR A 105 42.23 -42.09 17.00
CA THR A 105 42.21 -43.50 17.45
C THR A 105 42.81 -44.49 16.44
N GLY A 106 43.04 -44.07 15.19
CA GLY A 106 43.50 -44.97 14.10
C GLY A 106 44.97 -44.82 13.63
N SER A 107 45.76 -43.89 14.16
CA SER A 107 47.09 -43.58 13.64
C SER A 107 48.22 -44.28 14.41
N ASN A 108 49.00 -45.12 13.73
CA ASN A 108 50.21 -45.76 14.25
C ASN A 108 51.32 -44.72 14.47
N ALA A 109 51.92 -44.74 15.66
CA ALA A 109 52.50 -43.59 16.34
C ALA A 109 53.83 -43.01 15.81
N ASP A 110 54.44 -43.52 14.74
CA ASP A 110 55.87 -43.23 14.51
C ASP A 110 56.22 -42.39 13.25
N ASN A 111 55.26 -41.88 12.46
CA ASN A 111 55.63 -41.08 11.27
C ASN A 111 54.69 -39.95 10.83
N ASP A 112 53.63 -39.62 11.56
CA ASP A 112 52.58 -38.71 11.05
C ASP A 112 52.27 -37.48 11.93
N GLU A 113 53.23 -37.07 12.77
CA GLU A 113 53.05 -35.94 13.70
C GLU A 113 52.74 -34.61 12.97
N LEU A 114 53.37 -34.37 11.82
CA LEU A 114 53.13 -33.18 10.98
C LEU A 114 51.78 -33.22 10.25
N ALA A 115 51.28 -34.41 9.89
CA ALA A 115 49.98 -34.56 9.24
C ALA A 115 48.83 -34.34 10.25
N VAL A 116 48.99 -34.88 11.46
CA VAL A 116 48.05 -34.69 12.57
C VAL A 116 47.96 -33.20 12.96
N GLU A 117 49.09 -32.49 13.02
CA GLU A 117 49.10 -31.06 13.32
C GLU A 117 48.42 -30.22 12.22
N GLY A 118 48.63 -30.58 10.95
CA GLY A 118 47.97 -29.93 9.81
C GLY A 118 46.46 -30.15 9.77
N ILE A 119 46.00 -31.36 10.10
CA ILE A 119 44.56 -31.69 10.20
C ILE A 119 43.94 -30.96 11.39
N ALA A 120 44.60 -30.95 12.55
CA ALA A 120 44.14 -30.24 13.73
C ALA A 120 43.95 -28.73 13.47
N ARG A 121 44.90 -28.07 12.76
CA ARG A 121 44.78 -26.65 12.39
C ARG A 121 43.62 -26.39 11.43
N ARG A 122 43.37 -27.26 10.43
CA ARG A 122 42.22 -27.12 9.51
C ARG A 122 40.89 -27.29 10.23
N ILE A 123 40.82 -28.23 11.18
CA ILE A 123 39.62 -28.46 11.99
C ILE A 123 39.36 -27.27 12.94
N ALA A 124 40.41 -26.72 13.56
CA ALA A 124 40.29 -25.52 14.39
C ALA A 124 39.80 -24.29 13.57
N ALA A 125 40.31 -24.11 12.35
CA ALA A 125 39.86 -23.06 11.45
C ALA A 125 38.40 -23.24 11.00
N LEU A 126 37.98 -24.48 10.72
CA LEU A 126 36.58 -24.81 10.41
C LEU A 126 35.65 -24.52 11.60
N ARG A 127 36.04 -24.90 12.83
CA ARG A 127 35.27 -24.61 14.05
C ARG A 127 35.10 -23.11 14.26
N SER A 128 36.18 -22.34 14.16
CA SER A 128 36.14 -20.87 14.29
C SER A 128 35.23 -20.21 13.23
N ARG A 129 35.24 -20.72 11.99
CA ARG A 129 34.34 -20.26 10.93
C ARG A 129 32.87 -20.55 11.25
N ILE A 130 32.53 -21.78 11.66
CA ILE A 130 31.16 -22.19 12.01
C ILE A 130 30.64 -21.39 13.22
N GLU A 131 31.48 -21.13 14.21
CA GLU A 131 31.13 -20.31 15.38
C GLU A 131 30.87 -18.84 15.00
N SER A 132 31.68 -18.27 14.10
CA SER A 132 31.44 -16.92 13.55
C SER A 132 30.13 -16.84 12.78
N GLU A 133 29.82 -17.84 11.94
CA GLU A 133 28.54 -17.92 11.22
C GLU A 133 27.35 -18.08 12.18
N ARG A 134 27.51 -18.86 13.26
CA ARG A 134 26.48 -19.01 14.31
C ARG A 134 26.23 -17.71 15.07
N ALA A 135 27.28 -16.96 15.40
CA ALA A 135 27.15 -15.65 16.04
C ALA A 135 26.42 -14.65 15.13
N LYS A 136 26.79 -14.60 13.84
CA LYS A 136 26.11 -13.76 12.84
C LYS A 136 24.65 -14.15 12.65
N ASN A 137 24.35 -15.45 12.56
CA ASN A 137 22.99 -15.96 12.39
C ASN A 137 22.13 -15.71 13.64
N LYS A 138 22.68 -15.88 14.85
CA LYS A 138 22.01 -15.52 16.11
C LYS A 138 21.69 -14.03 16.18
N ALA A 139 22.64 -13.16 15.84
CA ALA A 139 22.42 -11.71 15.81
C ALA A 139 21.41 -11.29 14.72
N ALA A 140 21.35 -12.01 13.59
CA ALA A 140 20.33 -11.81 12.56
C ALA A 140 18.94 -12.26 13.05
N LEU A 141 18.86 -13.43 13.70
CA LEU A 141 17.63 -13.95 14.30
C LEU A 141 17.10 -13.04 15.41
N GLU A 142 17.96 -12.53 16.28
CA GLU A 142 17.59 -11.59 17.34
C GLU A 142 17.11 -10.25 16.77
N ARG A 143 17.77 -9.71 15.73
CA ARG A 143 17.31 -8.52 15.00
C ARG A 143 15.98 -8.76 14.30
N ALA A 144 15.81 -9.89 13.61
CA ALA A 144 14.56 -10.26 12.95
C ALA A 144 13.42 -10.43 13.97
N ARG A 145 13.67 -11.07 15.13
CA ARG A 145 12.70 -11.20 16.22
C ARG A 145 12.40 -9.88 16.91
N LYS A 146 13.38 -8.97 17.00
CA LYS A 146 13.21 -7.62 17.55
C LYS A 146 12.37 -6.77 16.59
N HIS A 147 12.75 -6.69 15.32
CA HIS A 147 11.95 -6.04 14.26
C HIS A 147 10.56 -6.64 14.11
N HIS A 148 10.40 -7.97 14.27
CA HIS A 148 9.08 -8.61 14.26
C HIS A 148 8.22 -8.15 15.45
N ARG A 149 8.82 -8.09 16.65
CA ARG A 149 8.13 -7.59 17.85
C ARG A 149 7.82 -6.10 17.73
N GLU A 150 8.73 -5.28 17.22
CA GLU A 150 8.57 -3.84 17.00
C GLU A 150 7.54 -3.53 15.90
N ALA A 151 7.59 -4.21 14.75
CA ALA A 151 6.65 -4.03 13.65
C ALA A 151 5.24 -4.58 13.94
N LEU A 152 5.13 -5.62 14.78
CA LEU A 152 3.86 -5.99 15.38
C LEU A 152 3.42 -4.85 16.31
N ARG A 153 4.19 -4.54 17.35
CA ARG A 153 3.86 -3.58 18.41
C ARG A 153 3.47 -2.18 17.91
N ASP A 154 4.21 -1.61 16.95
CA ASP A 154 4.02 -0.22 16.47
C ASP A 154 2.80 -0.07 15.55
N ALA A 155 2.19 -1.19 15.11
CA ALA A 155 0.94 -1.18 14.37
C ALA A 155 -0.32 -1.11 15.27
N TYR A 156 -0.23 -1.38 16.58
CA TYR A 156 -1.38 -1.82 17.43
C TYR A 156 -2.00 -0.78 18.39
N ASP A 157 -1.67 0.51 18.34
CA ASP A 157 -2.01 1.46 19.43
C ASP A 157 -2.94 2.63 19.09
N LEU A 158 -3.65 2.60 17.96
CA LEU A 158 -4.50 3.73 17.54
C LEU A 158 -5.99 3.39 17.41
N THR A 159 -6.43 2.22 17.88
CA THR A 159 -7.83 1.84 17.67
C THR A 159 -8.75 2.66 18.57
N PRO A 160 -9.75 3.35 18.01
CA PRO A 160 -10.71 4.11 18.79
C PRO A 160 -11.50 3.19 19.73
N ILE A 161 -11.73 3.67 20.95
CA ILE A 161 -12.65 3.03 21.91
C ILE A 161 -13.91 3.88 21.94
N ASN A 162 -15.07 3.27 21.68
CA ASN A 162 -16.32 3.99 21.47
C ASN A 162 -17.20 3.94 22.73
N PHE A 163 -17.30 2.77 23.38
CA PHE A 163 -18.07 2.63 24.62
C PHE A 163 -17.62 1.45 25.47
N VAL A 164 -18.03 1.48 26.74
CA VAL A 164 -17.95 0.39 27.72
C VAL A 164 -19.34 0.11 28.29
N GLU A 165 -19.73 -1.17 28.36
CA GLU A 165 -20.89 -1.64 29.11
C GLU A 165 -20.49 -2.69 30.13
N PHE A 166 -21.07 -2.62 31.32
CA PHE A 166 -20.98 -3.67 32.34
C PHE A 166 -22.36 -4.28 32.52
N VAL A 167 -22.49 -5.57 32.17
CA VAL A 167 -23.75 -6.32 32.25
C VAL A 167 -23.63 -7.36 33.35
N ASP A 168 -24.58 -7.42 34.26
CA ASP A 168 -24.66 -8.51 35.22
C ASP A 168 -24.99 -9.82 34.46
N PRO A 169 -24.12 -10.85 34.49
CA PRO A 169 -24.32 -12.07 33.72
C PRO A 169 -25.55 -12.86 34.17
N ASP A 170 -26.00 -12.72 35.42
CA ASP A 170 -27.12 -13.49 35.97
C ASP A 170 -28.46 -12.83 35.65
N SER A 171 -28.58 -11.51 35.85
CA SER A 171 -29.81 -10.77 35.57
C SER A 171 -29.95 -10.30 34.13
N GLN A 172 -28.84 -10.25 33.37
CA GLN A 172 -28.71 -9.56 32.08
C GLN A 172 -29.02 -8.05 32.16
N GLU A 173 -29.10 -7.48 33.38
CA GLU A 173 -29.30 -6.06 33.59
C GLU A 173 -28.00 -5.31 33.31
N VAL A 174 -28.10 -4.18 32.59
CA VAL A 174 -26.93 -3.35 32.32
C VAL A 174 -26.72 -2.41 33.50
N VAL A 175 -25.67 -2.69 34.27
CA VAL A 175 -25.33 -1.94 35.48
C VAL A 175 -24.76 -0.57 35.13
N ARG A 176 -24.00 -0.48 34.04
CA ARG A 176 -23.46 0.81 33.57
C ARG A 176 -23.15 0.83 32.08
N ARG A 177 -23.37 1.98 31.45
CA ARG A 177 -23.06 2.29 30.05
C ARG A 177 -22.34 3.63 29.94
N VAL A 178 -21.13 3.61 29.40
CA VAL A 178 -20.34 4.84 29.19
C VAL A 178 -19.92 4.91 27.73
N ALA A 179 -20.23 6.02 27.06
CA ALA A 179 -19.80 6.31 25.70
C ALA A 179 -18.70 7.38 25.72
N PHE A 180 -17.63 7.13 24.97
CA PHE A 180 -16.51 8.06 24.84
C PHE A 180 -16.76 9.01 23.68
N GLY A 181 -16.65 10.33 23.85
CA GLY A 181 -16.67 11.30 22.75
C GLY A 181 -16.44 12.74 23.20
N ALA A 182 -16.17 13.64 22.26
CA ALA A 182 -15.99 15.06 22.59
C ALA A 182 -17.35 15.68 22.95
N ALA A 183 -17.37 16.61 23.92
CA ALA A 183 -18.57 17.36 24.25
C ALA A 183 -19.05 18.16 23.03
N VAL A 184 -20.22 17.81 22.49
CA VAL A 184 -20.83 18.58 21.41
C VAL A 184 -21.34 19.88 22.03
N LEU A 185 -20.80 21.02 21.61
CA LEU A 185 -21.27 22.31 22.06
C LEU A 185 -22.72 22.52 21.55
N PRO A 186 -23.67 22.89 22.42
CA PRO A 186 -25.04 23.18 22.00
C PRO A 186 -25.04 24.43 21.10
N GLY A 187 -24.92 24.25 19.79
CA GLY A 187 -24.85 25.33 18.80
C GLY A 187 -24.61 24.90 17.35
N ASP A 188 -23.94 23.78 17.11
CA ASP A 188 -23.45 23.42 15.76
C ASP A 188 -24.46 22.73 14.83
N GLY A 189 -25.77 22.75 15.15
CA GLY A 189 -26.80 22.22 14.26
C GLY A 189 -26.72 20.70 14.01
N ALA A 190 -25.89 19.98 14.78
CA ALA A 190 -25.79 18.53 14.70
C ALA A 190 -27.11 17.88 15.13
N THR A 191 -27.70 17.09 14.22
CA THR A 191 -28.94 16.32 14.45
C THR A 191 -28.73 15.05 15.28
N SER A 192 -27.48 14.76 15.65
CA SER A 192 -27.07 13.60 16.43
C SER A 192 -27.24 13.86 17.93
N THR A 193 -28.13 13.12 18.59
CA THR A 193 -28.26 13.11 20.05
C THR A 193 -27.15 12.25 20.66
N TRP A 194 -25.93 12.78 20.71
CA TRP A 194 -24.80 12.14 21.39
C TRP A 194 -24.61 12.72 22.81
N PRO A 195 -24.35 11.87 23.83
CA PRO A 195 -24.38 10.40 23.79
C PRO A 195 -25.82 9.89 23.61
N PRO A 196 -26.02 8.63 23.19
CA PRO A 196 -27.35 8.01 23.22
C PRO A 196 -27.97 8.16 24.63
N PRO A 197 -29.30 8.35 24.76
CA PRO A 197 -29.96 8.64 26.05
C PRO A 197 -29.66 7.63 27.17
N GLU A 198 -29.32 6.40 26.81
CA GLU A 198 -28.98 5.31 27.72
C GLU A 198 -27.49 5.21 28.07
N PHE A 199 -26.64 6.11 27.57
CA PHE A 199 -25.20 6.15 27.83
C PHE A 199 -24.81 7.43 28.59
N GLU A 200 -23.92 7.27 29.57
CA GLU A 200 -23.23 8.40 30.20
C GLU A 200 -22.08 8.86 29.28
N ALA A 201 -21.95 10.16 29.05
CA ALA A 201 -20.82 10.70 28.27
C ALA A 201 -19.54 10.75 29.12
N ASP A 202 -18.46 10.17 28.60
CA ASP A 202 -17.10 10.44 29.05
C ASP A 202 -16.39 11.29 27.99
N THR A 203 -15.94 12.47 28.41
CA THR A 203 -15.25 13.44 27.56
C THR A 203 -13.75 13.48 27.82
N GLY A 204 -13.18 12.45 28.45
CA GLY A 204 -11.73 12.33 28.72
C GLY A 204 -11.29 12.93 30.05
N GLY A 205 -12.20 13.28 30.95
CA GLY A 205 -11.86 13.88 32.24
C GLY A 205 -11.19 12.89 33.20
N VAL A 206 -10.36 13.41 34.12
CA VAL A 206 -9.77 12.62 35.21
C VAL A 206 -10.87 11.98 36.06
N PHE A 207 -10.63 10.77 36.59
CA PHE A 207 -11.56 10.03 37.44
C PHE A 207 -12.08 10.90 38.58
N ASP A 208 -13.40 10.95 38.69
CA ASP A 208 -14.12 11.67 39.73
C ASP A 208 -15.05 10.69 40.43
N ALA A 209 -14.92 10.57 41.75
CA ALA A 209 -15.75 9.68 42.56
C ALA A 209 -17.23 10.07 42.53
N ALA A 210 -17.56 11.36 42.35
CA ALA A 210 -18.95 11.81 42.25
C ALA A 210 -19.59 11.38 40.92
N ARG A 211 -18.84 11.46 39.82
CA ARG A 211 -19.24 10.94 38.50
C ARG A 211 -19.20 9.41 38.46
N GLY A 212 -18.30 8.79 39.22
CA GLY A 212 -18.11 7.35 39.30
C GLY A 212 -17.32 6.74 38.14
N TYR A 213 -16.76 7.56 37.23
CA TYR A 213 -15.85 7.10 36.18
C TYR A 213 -14.88 8.21 35.73
N GLY A 214 -13.83 7.82 35.02
CA GLY A 214 -12.90 8.70 34.32
C GLY A 214 -11.48 8.13 34.25
N TRP A 215 -10.55 8.93 33.76
CA TRP A 215 -9.19 8.51 33.45
C TRP A 215 -8.19 8.83 34.56
N ASP A 216 -7.05 8.15 34.61
CA ASP A 216 -5.96 8.48 35.52
C ASP A 216 -5.24 9.80 35.17
N ARG A 217 -5.44 10.31 33.96
CA ARG A 217 -4.96 11.61 33.45
C ARG A 217 -5.99 12.25 32.53
N ASP A 218 -5.88 13.56 32.33
CA ASP A 218 -6.77 14.29 31.43
C ASP A 218 -6.48 13.92 29.96
N LEU A 219 -7.50 13.40 29.28
CA LEU A 219 -7.48 13.01 27.88
C LEU A 219 -8.48 13.80 27.02
N THR A 220 -9.04 14.90 27.53
CA THR A 220 -10.07 15.71 26.81
C THR A 220 -9.71 16.04 25.35
N GLY A 221 -8.43 16.32 25.06
CA GLY A 221 -7.95 16.57 23.69
C GLY A 221 -7.78 15.35 22.77
N SER A 222 -8.03 14.14 23.28
CA SER A 222 -7.88 12.87 22.55
C SER A 222 -9.22 12.27 22.10
N PHE A 223 -10.32 12.99 22.30
CA PHE A 223 -11.66 12.52 22.00
C PHE A 223 -12.13 13.13 20.68
N VAL A 224 -12.79 12.32 19.86
CA VAL A 224 -13.33 12.72 18.56
C VAL A 224 -14.83 12.52 18.53
N HIS A 225 -15.53 13.45 17.88
CA HIS A 225 -16.93 13.32 17.51
C HIS A 225 -17.05 13.21 16.00
N ARG A 226 -17.99 12.39 15.52
CA ARG A 226 -18.23 12.10 14.12
C ARG A 226 -19.71 12.26 13.81
N ASP A 227 -19.98 13.14 12.85
CA ASP A 227 -21.33 13.33 12.33
C ASP A 227 -21.71 12.23 11.34
N GLY A 228 -23.01 11.94 11.24
CA GLY A 228 -23.56 11.06 10.20
C GLY A 228 -23.33 9.57 10.40
N VAL A 229 -22.90 9.12 11.58
CA VAL A 229 -22.80 7.69 11.90
C VAL A 229 -24.19 7.12 12.22
N GLU A 230 -24.57 6.00 11.59
CA GLU A 230 -25.91 5.39 11.76
C GLU A 230 -26.21 5.00 13.21
N ASP A 231 -25.18 4.57 13.95
CA ASP A 231 -25.30 4.21 15.35
C ASP A 231 -24.69 5.33 16.23
N PRO A 232 -25.49 6.03 17.05
CA PRO A 232 -25.00 7.11 17.90
C PRO A 232 -23.98 6.66 18.94
N ARG A 233 -23.91 5.35 19.26
CA ARG A 233 -22.85 4.79 20.12
C ARG A 233 -21.46 4.90 19.50
N HIS A 234 -21.37 5.10 18.18
CA HIS A 234 -20.12 5.17 17.42
C HIS A 234 -19.77 6.61 17.00
N ALA A 235 -20.68 7.56 17.27
CA ALA A 235 -20.44 8.97 16.95
C ALA A 235 -19.28 9.55 17.78
N GLY A 236 -19.06 9.07 19.00
CA GLY A 236 -17.89 9.42 19.81
C GLY A 236 -16.83 8.31 19.82
N ALA A 237 -15.56 8.70 19.93
CA ALA A 237 -14.49 7.77 20.26
C ALA A 237 -13.33 8.41 21.06
N ALA A 238 -12.68 7.64 21.92
CA ALA A 238 -11.41 7.96 22.57
C ALA A 238 -10.22 7.40 21.79
N LEU A 239 -9.26 8.25 21.44
CA LEU A 239 -8.00 7.88 20.78
C LEU A 239 -6.82 7.99 21.77
N VAL A 240 -6.63 6.94 22.55
CA VAL A 240 -5.59 6.90 23.59
C VAL A 240 -4.23 6.56 22.99
N ARG A 241 -3.28 7.50 23.01
CA ARG A 241 -1.96 7.35 22.35
C ARG A 241 -0.86 6.73 23.21
N ASP A 242 -0.88 7.00 24.52
CA ASP A 242 0.02 6.36 25.49
C ASP A 242 -0.82 5.69 26.57
N ARG A 243 -0.17 4.84 27.38
CA ARG A 243 -0.85 4.17 28.48
C ARG A 243 -1.74 5.13 29.28
N ALA A 244 -3.01 4.77 29.40
CA ALA A 244 -3.95 5.42 30.28
C ALA A 244 -4.81 4.36 30.96
N ALA A 245 -5.20 4.63 32.20
CA ALA A 245 -6.09 3.77 32.96
C ALA A 245 -7.45 4.46 33.14
N TRP A 246 -8.47 3.94 32.48
CA TRP A 246 -9.85 4.32 32.74
C TRP A 246 -10.41 3.52 33.91
N ARG A 247 -11.06 4.21 34.85
CA ARG A 247 -11.62 3.63 36.07
C ARG A 247 -13.12 3.84 36.11
N CYS A 248 -13.83 2.85 36.60
CA CYS A 248 -15.28 2.88 36.79
C CYS A 248 -15.64 2.28 38.16
N ALA A 249 -16.34 3.05 38.99
CA ALA A 249 -16.88 2.59 40.27
C ALA A 249 -18.06 1.64 40.01
N LEU A 250 -17.95 0.43 40.53
CA LEU A 250 -18.90 -0.67 40.36
C LEU A 250 -18.97 -1.49 41.65
N PRO A 251 -20.14 -1.96 42.09
CA PRO A 251 -20.24 -2.88 43.22
C PRO A 251 -19.41 -4.15 43.01
N ASP A 252 -18.93 -4.75 44.09
CA ASP A 252 -18.24 -6.04 44.02
C ASP A 252 -19.17 -7.11 43.44
N GLY A 253 -18.67 -7.89 42.48
CA GLY A 253 -19.48 -8.86 41.73
C GLY A 253 -18.85 -9.32 40.42
N ARG A 254 -19.52 -10.23 39.72
CA ARG A 254 -19.11 -10.71 38.39
C ARG A 254 -19.87 -9.95 37.32
N TYR A 255 -19.18 -9.51 36.28
CA TYR A 255 -19.76 -8.71 35.20
C TYR A 255 -19.30 -9.24 33.83
N ARG A 256 -20.19 -9.22 32.86
CA ARG A 256 -19.86 -9.32 31.43
C ARG A 256 -19.53 -7.90 30.93
N LEU A 257 -18.25 -7.64 30.72
CA LEU A 257 -17.74 -6.42 30.13
C LEU A 257 -17.93 -6.48 28.61
N ARG A 258 -18.54 -5.45 28.03
CA ARG A 258 -18.67 -5.26 26.58
C ARG A 258 -17.98 -3.97 26.18
N LEU A 259 -17.10 -4.02 25.20
CA LEU A 259 -16.28 -2.90 24.79
C LEU A 259 -16.40 -2.67 23.27
N GLY A 260 -16.99 -1.54 22.87
CA GLY A 260 -17.02 -1.14 21.48
C GLY A 260 -15.68 -0.56 21.04
N VAL A 261 -15.02 -1.18 20.07
CA VAL A 261 -13.72 -0.75 19.52
C VAL A 261 -13.78 -0.61 18.01
N GLY A 262 -12.94 0.27 17.46
CA GLY A 262 -12.80 0.49 16.03
C GLY A 262 -13.84 1.43 15.43
N ASP A 263 -13.74 1.63 14.12
CA ASP A 263 -14.70 2.43 13.36
C ASP A 263 -14.90 1.88 11.94
N ASP A 264 -15.31 2.74 10.99
CA ASP A 264 -15.50 2.42 9.56
C ASP A 264 -14.17 2.23 8.80
N ARG A 265 -13.03 2.36 9.49
CA ARG A 265 -11.67 2.17 8.98
C ARG A 265 -11.06 0.89 9.54
N ASP A 266 -10.12 0.31 8.78
CA ASP A 266 -9.35 -0.85 9.21
C ASP A 266 -8.38 -0.47 10.33
N TRP A 267 -8.59 -1.02 11.54
CA TRP A 267 -7.68 -0.85 12.67
C TRP A 267 -6.96 -2.14 13.02
N HIS A 268 -5.85 -2.00 13.73
CA HIS A 268 -5.05 -3.13 14.15
C HIS A 268 -5.47 -3.72 15.51
N GLY A 269 -6.41 -3.08 16.21
CA GLY A 269 -6.95 -3.52 17.51
C GLY A 269 -6.10 -2.98 18.65
N PRO A 270 -6.71 -2.37 19.70
CA PRO A 270 -5.98 -1.82 20.82
C PRO A 270 -5.56 -2.95 21.77
N LEU A 271 -4.44 -2.76 22.49
CA LEU A 271 -4.16 -3.58 23.66
C LEU A 271 -4.95 -3.03 24.86
N ILE A 272 -5.96 -3.79 25.28
CA ILE A 272 -6.80 -3.43 26.43
C ILE A 272 -6.71 -4.53 27.48
N ARG A 273 -6.29 -4.13 28.67
CA ARG A 273 -6.19 -5.01 29.84
C ARG A 273 -7.18 -4.57 30.90
N VAL A 274 -7.93 -5.51 31.45
CA VAL A 274 -8.65 -5.30 32.70
C VAL A 274 -7.69 -5.61 33.84
N VAL A 275 -7.59 -4.69 34.78
CA VAL A 275 -6.85 -4.89 36.02
C VAL A 275 -7.86 -5.24 37.12
N GLU A 276 -7.84 -6.49 37.56
CA GLU A 276 -8.64 -7.00 38.67
C GLU A 276 -7.85 -6.84 39.97
N ASN A 277 -8.43 -6.15 40.94
CA ASN A 277 -7.88 -6.02 42.29
C ASN A 277 -8.40 -7.16 43.17
N ASP A 278 -7.87 -8.36 42.99
CA ASP A 278 -8.19 -9.49 43.87
C ASP A 278 -7.50 -9.28 45.23
N ALA A 279 -8.30 -9.09 46.28
CA ALA A 279 -7.81 -8.88 47.65
C ALA A 279 -7.00 -10.07 48.20
N ALA A 280 -7.22 -11.29 47.67
CA ALA A 280 -6.54 -12.51 48.08
C ALA A 280 -5.39 -12.91 47.14
N ALA A 281 -5.51 -12.70 45.83
CA ALA A 281 -4.52 -13.14 44.84
C ALA A 281 -3.57 -12.04 44.33
N GLY A 282 -3.77 -10.79 44.75
CA GLY A 282 -3.04 -9.65 44.22
C GLY A 282 -3.53 -9.20 42.85
N ARG A 283 -2.91 -8.14 42.33
CA ARG A 283 -3.28 -7.52 41.05
C ARG A 283 -3.16 -8.52 39.89
N ARG A 284 -4.30 -8.87 39.26
CA ARG A 284 -4.34 -9.69 38.05
C ARG A 284 -4.60 -8.81 36.83
N GLU A 285 -3.81 -8.97 35.79
CA GLU A 285 -4.04 -8.32 34.50
C GLU A 285 -4.55 -9.36 33.50
N ARG A 286 -5.77 -9.15 32.98
CA ARG A 286 -6.38 -10.00 31.96
C ARG A 286 -6.50 -9.20 30.67
N ALA A 287 -5.95 -9.73 29.58
CA ALA A 287 -6.07 -9.10 28.27
C ALA A 287 -7.46 -9.41 27.70
N VAL A 288 -8.28 -8.37 27.50
CA VAL A 288 -9.64 -8.49 26.94
C VAL A 288 -9.60 -8.53 25.42
N LEU A 289 -8.67 -7.80 24.82
CA LEU A 289 -8.47 -7.79 23.38
C LEU A 289 -6.98 -7.85 23.05
N THR A 290 -6.58 -8.93 22.38
CA THR A 290 -5.29 -9.05 21.71
C THR A 290 -5.54 -9.61 20.33
N ARG A 291 -5.53 -8.74 19.32
CA ARG A 291 -5.50 -9.09 17.89
C ARG A 291 -6.68 -9.95 17.39
N ALA A 292 -7.59 -9.32 16.68
CA ALA A 292 -8.24 -9.89 15.50
C ALA A 292 -8.30 -8.78 14.45
N GLU A 293 -8.29 -9.12 13.17
CA GLU A 293 -8.39 -8.14 12.09
C GLU A 293 -9.71 -7.36 12.22
N LEU A 294 -9.70 -6.22 12.91
CA LEU A 294 -10.84 -5.30 12.99
C LEU A 294 -11.02 -4.70 11.60
N LYS A 295 -11.78 -5.40 10.75
CA LYS A 295 -12.16 -4.92 9.42
C LYS A 295 -13.24 -3.84 9.48
N THR A 296 -13.82 -3.69 10.67
CA THR A 296 -14.93 -2.81 11.02
C THR A 296 -14.95 -2.66 12.55
N TRP A 297 -15.87 -1.82 13.02
CA TRP A 297 -16.37 -1.81 14.38
C TRP A 297 -16.63 -3.23 14.95
N GLU A 298 -16.16 -3.50 16.17
CA GLU A 298 -16.39 -4.76 16.90
C GLU A 298 -16.74 -4.49 18.37
N VAL A 299 -17.52 -5.41 18.97
CA VAL A 299 -17.76 -5.45 20.41
C VAL A 299 -16.94 -6.60 20.99
N ALA A 300 -15.95 -6.26 21.80
CA ALA A 300 -15.19 -7.23 22.58
C ALA A 300 -15.97 -7.56 23.86
N GLU A 301 -16.13 -8.84 24.17
CA GLU A 301 -16.80 -9.28 25.39
C GLU A 301 -15.86 -10.11 26.26
N ASP A 302 -15.83 -9.86 27.56
CA ASP A 302 -15.10 -10.68 28.54
C ASP A 302 -15.86 -10.75 29.87
N GLU A 303 -15.62 -11.80 30.64
CA GLU A 303 -16.15 -11.94 32.00
C GLU A 303 -15.07 -11.52 33.01
N ILE A 304 -15.40 -10.52 33.83
CA ILE A 304 -14.51 -9.93 34.83
C ILE A 304 -15.11 -10.08 36.22
N GLU A 305 -14.25 -10.19 37.23
CA GLU A 305 -14.63 -10.14 38.64
C GLU A 305 -14.15 -8.81 39.24
N VAL A 306 -15.10 -8.01 39.71
CA VAL A 306 -14.82 -6.73 40.38
C VAL A 306 -14.74 -6.98 41.87
N ALA A 307 -13.56 -6.69 42.43
CA ALA A 307 -13.30 -6.68 43.86
C ALA A 307 -12.67 -5.35 44.25
N GLY A 308 -13.17 -4.71 45.32
CA GLY A 308 -12.72 -3.41 45.78
C GLY A 308 -13.46 -2.22 45.16
N GLY A 309 -14.69 -2.43 44.68
CA GLY A 309 -15.62 -1.36 44.31
C GLY A 309 -15.31 -0.63 42.99
N SER A 310 -14.37 -1.12 42.16
CA SER A 310 -14.06 -0.50 40.87
C SER A 310 -13.43 -1.46 39.85
N ALA A 311 -13.76 -1.25 38.58
CA ALA A 311 -13.08 -1.86 37.44
C ALA A 311 -12.09 -0.86 36.82
N THR A 312 -10.91 -1.34 36.43
CA THR A 312 -9.89 -0.51 35.74
C THR A 312 -9.56 -1.11 34.38
N LEU A 313 -9.76 -0.33 33.31
CA LEU A 313 -9.35 -0.63 31.94
C LEU A 313 -8.04 0.11 31.65
N VAL A 314 -6.97 -0.62 31.42
CA VAL A 314 -5.69 -0.06 30.95
C VAL A 314 -5.64 -0.16 29.44
N VAL A 315 -5.53 0.99 28.79
CA VAL A 315 -5.43 1.14 27.34
C VAL A 315 -3.99 1.56 27.00
N GLY A 316 -3.35 0.86 26.07
CA GLY A 316 -1.95 1.12 25.68
C GLY A 316 -0.91 0.47 26.58
N ASP A 317 0.38 0.68 26.31
CA ASP A 317 1.51 0.16 27.10
C ASP A 317 2.48 1.27 27.57
N ASP A 318 3.36 0.95 28.52
CA ASP A 318 4.30 1.89 29.19
C ASP A 318 5.47 2.39 28.30
N LEU A 319 5.44 2.18 26.98
CA LEU A 319 6.56 2.53 26.11
C LEU A 319 6.27 3.79 25.29
N ASP A 320 7.22 4.74 25.27
CA ASP A 320 7.16 5.97 24.46
C ASP A 320 7.02 5.62 22.97
N LYS A 321 5.82 5.84 22.41
CA LYS A 321 5.47 5.53 21.00
C LYS A 321 5.47 6.75 20.07
N ALA A 322 5.90 7.91 20.57
CA ALA A 322 6.00 9.13 19.78
C ALA A 322 7.24 9.10 18.88
N MET A 323 7.06 9.33 17.58
CA MET A 323 8.17 9.73 16.72
C MET A 323 8.57 11.15 17.08
N ARG A 324 9.76 11.28 17.67
CA ARG A 324 10.36 12.58 17.98
C ARG A 324 11.13 13.06 16.76
N ALA A 325 11.00 14.33 16.43
CA ALA A 325 11.82 14.95 15.39
C ALA A 325 13.30 14.81 15.79
N PRO A 326 14.19 14.35 14.89
CA PRO A 326 15.61 14.22 15.22
C PRO A 326 16.33 15.58 15.34
N HIS A 327 15.67 16.67 14.95
CA HIS A 327 16.14 18.05 15.02
C HIS A 327 14.92 18.98 14.97
N ASP A 328 15.12 20.22 15.42
CA ASP A 328 14.11 21.28 15.28
C ASP A 328 13.79 21.51 13.80
N GLY A 329 12.51 21.64 13.48
CA GLY A 329 12.07 21.83 12.11
C GLY A 329 10.56 21.65 11.94
N VAL A 330 10.09 21.82 10.71
CA VAL A 330 8.66 21.68 10.40
C VAL A 330 8.39 20.24 9.96
N ALA A 331 7.70 19.48 10.81
CA ALA A 331 7.21 18.15 10.46
C ALA A 331 5.95 18.29 9.59
N ARG A 332 6.04 17.87 8.32
CA ARG A 332 4.92 17.94 7.36
C ARG A 332 4.37 16.54 7.11
N PRO A 333 3.27 16.11 7.75
CA PRO A 333 2.62 14.87 7.37
C PRO A 333 2.26 14.92 5.89
N GLN A 334 2.44 13.80 5.20
CA GLN A 334 2.14 13.72 3.77
C GLN A 334 0.67 14.00 3.50
N PRO A 335 0.29 14.57 2.34
CA PRO A 335 -1.12 14.88 2.03
C PRO A 335 -2.03 13.64 2.01
N TRP A 336 -1.47 12.47 1.71
CA TRP A 336 -2.19 11.19 1.74
C TRP A 336 -2.34 10.61 3.17
N LEU A 337 -1.60 11.16 4.14
CA LEU A 337 -1.65 10.73 5.53
C LEU A 337 -2.87 11.35 6.21
N GLN A 338 -4.01 10.66 6.09
CA GLN A 338 -5.22 10.98 6.85
C GLN A 338 -5.18 10.30 8.22
N TRP A 339 -5.96 10.80 9.19
CA TRP A 339 -6.18 10.08 10.44
C TRP A 339 -6.67 8.65 10.16
N GLY A 340 -6.16 7.66 10.91
CA GLY A 340 -6.49 6.24 10.69
C GLY A 340 -5.88 5.61 9.43
N HIS A 341 -5.10 6.33 8.62
CA HIS A 341 -4.46 5.74 7.45
C HIS A 341 -3.31 4.81 7.85
N ARG A 342 -3.37 3.54 7.44
CA ARG A 342 -2.31 2.56 7.69
C ARG A 342 -1.04 2.92 6.94
N VAL A 343 0.03 3.26 7.66
CA VAL A 343 1.36 3.46 7.08
C VAL A 343 2.09 2.12 7.05
N GLY A 344 2.26 1.56 5.86
CA GLY A 344 3.22 0.47 5.68
C GLY A 344 4.64 1.02 5.83
N TRP A 345 5.30 0.70 6.96
CA TRP A 345 6.58 1.26 7.41
C TRP A 345 7.76 1.20 6.42
N THR A 346 7.65 0.48 5.30
CA THR A 346 8.82 0.11 4.49
C THR A 346 8.95 0.81 3.13
N SER A 347 8.16 1.84 2.78
CA SER A 347 8.41 2.50 1.48
C SER A 347 8.11 3.98 1.31
N TRP A 348 7.50 4.67 2.28
CA TRP A 348 7.18 6.10 2.11
C TRP A 348 7.39 6.90 3.40
N PRO A 349 8.16 8.01 3.37
CA PRO A 349 8.29 8.90 4.52
C PRO A 349 6.92 9.50 4.85
N ILE A 350 6.44 9.27 6.06
CA ILE A 350 5.14 9.75 6.58
C ILE A 350 5.09 11.25 6.79
N ALA A 351 6.24 11.86 7.08
CA ALA A 351 6.40 13.28 7.15
C ALA A 351 7.76 13.66 6.54
N TYR A 352 7.79 14.80 5.87
CA TYR A 352 9.05 15.45 5.56
C TYR A 352 9.42 16.37 6.70
N PHE A 353 10.67 16.28 7.14
CA PHE A 353 11.28 17.28 7.99
C PHE A 353 12.08 18.20 7.07
N SER A 354 11.70 19.47 7.03
CA SER A 354 12.48 20.50 6.35
C SER A 354 12.92 21.52 7.38
N ASN A 355 14.17 21.95 7.30
CA ASN A 355 14.62 23.17 7.97
C ASN A 355 13.76 24.34 7.44
N PRO A 356 13.14 25.18 8.30
CA PRO A 356 12.45 26.41 7.89
C PRO A 356 13.19 27.21 6.81
N ASP A 357 14.51 27.31 6.93
CA ASP A 357 15.39 28.07 6.03
C ASP A 357 15.50 27.45 4.62
N SER A 358 15.08 26.20 4.46
CA SER A 358 15.05 25.49 3.17
C SER A 358 13.71 25.60 2.44
N PHE A 359 12.69 26.20 3.08
CA PHE A 359 11.38 26.34 2.47
C PHE A 359 11.44 27.33 1.30
N ARG A 360 10.90 26.94 0.14
CA ARG A 360 10.89 27.78 -1.06
C ARG A 360 9.47 27.80 -1.64
N ILE A 361 9.00 29.00 -1.99
CA ILE A 361 7.78 29.19 -2.76
C ILE A 361 8.16 29.36 -4.21
N LYS A 362 7.59 28.51 -5.06
CA LYS A 362 7.74 28.58 -6.51
C LYS A 362 6.66 29.48 -7.09
N ALA A 363 7.05 30.65 -7.59
CA ALA A 363 6.18 31.59 -8.29
C ALA A 363 6.53 31.65 -9.79
N LEU A 364 5.58 32.10 -10.60
CA LEU A 364 5.79 32.40 -12.02
C LEU A 364 5.63 33.89 -12.24
N VAL A 365 6.65 34.52 -12.82
CA VAL A 365 6.67 35.95 -13.13
C VAL A 365 6.82 36.11 -14.63
N ARG A 366 6.03 36.98 -15.27
CA ARG A 366 6.14 37.18 -16.73
C ARG A 366 7.55 37.63 -17.11
N GLN A 367 8.04 37.15 -18.25
CA GLN A 367 9.42 37.40 -18.72
C GLN A 367 9.76 38.90 -18.80
N ASP A 368 8.79 39.75 -19.14
CA ASP A 368 8.94 41.20 -19.24
C ASP A 368 9.05 41.92 -17.88
N LEU A 369 8.65 41.25 -16.79
CA LEU A 369 8.71 41.77 -15.42
C LEU A 369 9.90 41.23 -14.63
N VAL A 370 10.62 40.24 -15.15
CA VAL A 370 11.73 39.59 -14.41
C VAL A 370 12.86 40.56 -14.09
N SER A 371 13.10 41.55 -14.96
CA SER A 371 14.11 42.61 -14.72
C SER A 371 13.80 43.50 -13.52
N LEU A 372 12.58 43.43 -12.97
CA LEU A 372 12.16 44.17 -11.77
C LEU A 372 12.40 43.39 -10.48
N LEU A 373 12.97 42.19 -10.58
CA LEU A 373 13.31 41.35 -9.45
C LEU A 373 14.82 41.17 -9.41
N ILE A 374 15.38 41.31 -8.22
CA ILE A 374 16.78 40.97 -7.95
C ILE A 374 16.77 39.81 -6.96
N ALA A 375 17.58 38.78 -7.24
CA ALA A 375 17.81 37.73 -6.25
C ALA A 375 18.57 38.34 -5.06
N ALA A 376 18.06 38.14 -3.84
CA ALA A 376 18.77 38.48 -2.63
C ALA A 376 20.18 37.88 -2.73
N PRO A 377 21.24 38.65 -2.40
CA PRO A 377 22.58 38.09 -2.36
C PRO A 377 22.53 36.86 -1.46
N PRO A 378 23.10 35.72 -1.88
CA PRO A 378 23.16 34.56 -1.01
C PRO A 378 23.82 35.05 0.29
N GLU A 379 23.08 34.99 1.40
CA GLU A 379 23.66 35.24 2.72
C GLU A 379 24.95 34.43 2.76
N ALA A 380 26.06 35.08 3.09
CA ALA A 380 27.38 34.47 3.06
C ALA A 380 27.34 33.22 3.93
N ALA A 381 27.05 32.08 3.31
CA ALA A 381 27.08 30.80 3.98
C ALA A 381 28.52 30.64 4.44
N ASP A 382 28.71 30.39 5.74
CA ASP A 382 30.00 30.18 6.40
C ASP A 382 30.80 28.96 5.86
N ASP A 383 30.46 28.45 4.67
CA ASP A 383 31.22 27.43 3.96
C ASP A 383 32.43 28.08 3.25
N ALA A 384 33.46 28.33 4.04
CA ALA A 384 34.83 28.50 3.57
C ALA A 384 35.34 27.17 2.97
N GLY A 385 35.11 26.94 1.68
CA GLY A 385 35.71 25.79 1.00
C GLY A 385 35.36 25.67 -0.47
N GLU A 386 36.37 25.89 -1.31
CA GLU A 386 36.45 25.54 -2.75
C GLU A 386 35.79 26.50 -3.75
N THR A 387 36.58 27.50 -4.14
CA THR A 387 36.46 28.22 -5.41
C THR A 387 36.73 27.26 -6.58
N PRO A 388 35.79 27.04 -7.53
CA PRO A 388 36.11 26.38 -8.78
C PRO A 388 36.93 27.34 -9.66
N ALA A 389 38.06 26.86 -10.14
CA ALA A 389 38.94 27.57 -11.06
C ALA A 389 38.20 27.91 -12.37
N GLY A 390 38.47 29.13 -12.87
CA GLY A 390 37.75 29.77 -13.97
C GLY A 390 37.87 29.05 -15.31
N GLU A 391 36.77 29.10 -16.05
CA GLU A 391 36.70 28.77 -17.46
C GLU A 391 36.53 30.10 -18.23
N GLN A 392 37.64 30.56 -18.82
CA GLN A 392 37.71 31.71 -19.71
C GLN A 392 36.98 31.35 -21.02
N ALA A 393 35.86 32.00 -21.28
CA ALA A 393 35.15 31.90 -22.55
C ALA A 393 35.77 32.89 -23.56
N ASP A 394 36.27 32.34 -24.67
CA ASP A 394 36.72 33.06 -25.85
C ASP A 394 35.57 33.88 -26.46
N ALA A 395 35.82 35.16 -26.68
CA ALA A 395 34.91 36.09 -27.34
C ALA A 395 35.25 36.20 -28.83
N ASP A 396 34.47 35.51 -29.67
CA ASP A 396 34.42 35.76 -31.11
C ASP A 396 33.39 36.88 -31.40
N ALA A 397 33.89 37.97 -31.98
CA ALA A 397 33.09 39.13 -32.39
C ALA A 397 32.50 38.92 -33.80
N PRO A 398 31.20 39.17 -34.03
CA PRO A 398 30.64 39.27 -35.38
C PRO A 398 30.55 40.73 -35.87
N ASP A 399 30.66 40.86 -37.19
CA ASP A 399 30.71 42.09 -37.98
C ASP A 399 29.55 43.09 -37.74
N ALA A 400 29.92 44.38 -37.76
CA ALA A 400 29.05 45.54 -37.57
C ALA A 400 28.25 45.91 -38.84
N PRO A 401 26.92 46.12 -38.75
CA PRO A 401 26.14 46.82 -39.75
C PRO A 401 25.88 48.30 -39.39
N ASP A 402 25.68 49.11 -40.43
CA ASP A 402 25.47 50.57 -40.51
C ASP A 402 24.79 51.27 -39.30
N GLU A 403 25.49 52.24 -38.70
CA GLU A 403 25.38 52.59 -37.27
C GLU A 403 24.99 54.06 -36.99
N ARG A 404 24.00 54.63 -37.70
CA ARG A 404 23.52 56.01 -37.38
C ARG A 404 22.03 56.17 -37.10
N ALA A 405 21.23 55.12 -37.30
CA ALA A 405 19.82 55.09 -36.88
C ALA A 405 19.54 54.14 -35.70
N SER A 406 20.43 53.18 -35.38
CA SER A 406 20.25 52.24 -34.25
C SER A 406 20.67 52.82 -32.89
N VAL A 407 21.64 53.73 -32.84
CA VAL A 407 22.23 54.23 -31.57
C VAL A 407 21.20 54.93 -30.68
N ALA A 408 20.24 55.67 -31.25
CA ALA A 408 19.19 56.32 -30.48
C ALA A 408 18.17 55.31 -29.90
N GLU A 409 17.88 54.23 -30.63
CA GLU A 409 16.96 53.18 -30.20
C GLU A 409 17.62 52.26 -29.14
N GLU A 410 18.92 52.00 -29.27
CA GLU A 410 19.72 51.33 -28.26
C GLU A 410 19.83 52.16 -26.98
N LEU A 411 20.08 53.48 -27.07
CA LEU A 411 20.15 54.36 -25.91
C LEU A 411 18.83 54.42 -25.12
N ALA A 412 17.68 54.48 -25.80
CA ALA A 412 16.37 54.46 -25.14
C ALA A 412 16.12 53.12 -24.41
N THR A 413 16.51 52.01 -25.04
CA THR A 413 16.40 50.66 -24.44
C THR A 413 17.29 50.54 -23.21
N VAL A 414 18.54 51.01 -23.28
CA VAL A 414 19.50 51.02 -22.16
C VAL A 414 18.99 51.87 -21.00
N ARG A 415 18.34 53.02 -21.26
CA ARG A 415 17.75 53.86 -20.20
C ARG A 415 16.58 53.18 -19.49
N VAL A 416 15.67 52.56 -20.26
CA VAL A 416 14.55 51.82 -19.69
C VAL A 416 15.03 50.62 -18.87
N ASP A 417 16.09 49.93 -19.31
CA ASP A 417 16.67 48.81 -18.56
C ASP A 417 17.41 49.29 -17.29
N ALA A 418 18.16 50.39 -17.36
CA ALA A 418 18.77 51.01 -16.18
C ALA A 418 17.70 51.44 -15.16
N ALA A 419 16.58 51.99 -15.64
CA ALA A 419 15.44 52.35 -14.80
C ALA A 419 14.72 51.13 -14.21
N ARG A 420 14.61 50.02 -14.93
CA ARG A 420 14.08 48.76 -14.39
C ARG A 420 14.96 48.22 -13.27
N VAL A 421 16.28 48.24 -13.47
CA VAL A 421 17.25 47.77 -12.47
C VAL A 421 17.24 48.66 -11.22
N SER A 422 17.07 49.98 -11.37
CA SER A 422 17.09 50.90 -10.22
C SER A 422 15.88 50.77 -9.29
N VAL A 423 14.75 50.25 -9.79
CA VAL A 423 13.55 49.98 -8.98
C VAL A 423 13.34 48.51 -8.65
N ALA A 424 14.26 47.64 -9.08
CA ALA A 424 14.12 46.22 -8.86
C ALA A 424 14.29 45.88 -7.38
N THR A 425 13.49 44.94 -6.88
CA THR A 425 13.47 44.56 -5.46
C THR A 425 13.60 43.06 -5.29
N SER A 426 14.13 42.65 -4.14
CA SER A 426 14.09 41.26 -3.69
C SER A 426 12.92 40.98 -2.75
N GLU A 427 12.23 42.01 -2.25
CA GLU A 427 11.16 41.85 -1.26
C GLU A 427 9.83 41.42 -1.90
N VAL A 428 9.19 40.42 -1.30
CA VAL A 428 7.92 39.86 -1.76
C VAL A 428 6.97 39.71 -0.58
N MET A 429 5.74 40.17 -0.72
CA MET A 429 4.67 39.90 0.22
C MET A 429 3.89 38.65 -0.21
N ILE A 430 3.80 37.65 0.65
CA ILE A 430 3.11 36.38 0.40
C ILE A 430 1.77 36.43 1.13
N GLU A 431 0.66 36.41 0.39
CA GLU A 431 -0.70 36.40 0.92
C GLU A 431 -1.30 34.98 0.75
N MET A 432 -1.68 34.37 1.86
CA MET A 432 -2.30 33.04 1.93
C MET A 432 -3.79 33.09 1.61
N GLN A 433 -4.42 31.93 1.35
CA GLN A 433 -5.88 31.90 1.09
C GLN A 433 -6.71 32.36 2.30
N ALA A 434 -6.19 32.13 3.51
CA ALA A 434 -6.79 32.59 4.76
C ALA A 434 -6.60 34.10 5.02
N GLY A 435 -5.91 34.83 4.14
CA GLY A 435 -5.65 36.26 4.26
C GLY A 435 -4.41 36.63 5.09
N ALA A 436 -3.72 35.65 5.70
CA ALA A 436 -2.46 35.88 6.40
C ALA A 436 -1.36 36.38 5.42
N ARG A 437 -0.51 37.29 5.90
CA ARG A 437 0.56 37.92 5.11
C ARG A 437 1.92 37.66 5.72
N ILE A 438 2.84 37.16 4.90
CA ILE A 438 4.19 36.76 5.29
C ILE A 438 5.19 37.48 4.38
N ALA A 439 6.21 38.10 4.96
CA ALA A 439 7.30 38.68 4.18
C ALA A 439 8.17 37.55 3.59
N GLY A 440 8.73 37.76 2.41
CA GLY A 440 9.66 36.84 1.77
C GLY A 440 10.65 37.57 0.89
N GLN A 441 11.70 36.86 0.49
CA GLN A 441 12.75 37.39 -0.37
C GLN A 441 12.94 36.51 -1.62
N VAL A 442 13.15 37.14 -2.77
CA VAL A 442 13.49 36.43 -4.00
C VAL A 442 14.86 35.77 -3.82
N HIS A 443 14.89 34.45 -3.78
CA HIS A 443 16.10 33.67 -3.61
C HIS A 443 16.78 33.36 -4.94
N GLN A 444 16.00 32.99 -5.96
CA GLN A 444 16.53 32.62 -7.27
C GLN A 444 15.53 32.96 -8.36
N ILE A 445 16.04 33.44 -9.49
CA ILE A 445 15.28 33.65 -10.72
C ILE A 445 15.76 32.61 -11.74
N GLY A 446 14.86 31.73 -12.17
CA GLY A 446 15.13 30.71 -13.17
C GLY A 446 15.54 31.33 -14.50
N THR A 447 16.55 30.76 -15.14
CA THR A 447 17.06 31.22 -16.44
C THR A 447 16.21 30.74 -17.61
N THR A 448 15.48 29.64 -17.43
CA THR A 448 14.70 28.99 -18.49
C THR A 448 13.30 29.61 -18.58
N PRO A 449 12.91 30.15 -19.74
CA PRO A 449 11.54 30.60 -19.97
C PRO A 449 10.55 29.43 -19.92
N VAL A 450 9.48 29.59 -19.15
CA VAL A 450 8.37 28.64 -18.99
C VAL A 450 7.14 29.18 -19.69
N ARG A 451 6.48 28.35 -20.51
CA ARG A 451 5.24 28.75 -21.18
C ARG A 451 4.07 28.73 -20.19
N ILE A 452 3.34 29.84 -20.08
CA ILE A 452 2.15 29.93 -19.22
C ILE A 452 0.97 29.26 -19.93
N THR A 453 0.35 28.26 -19.29
CA THR A 453 -0.90 27.64 -19.76
C THR A 453 -2.11 28.46 -19.30
N ARG A 454 -3.15 28.57 -20.15
CA ARG A 454 -4.43 29.17 -19.76
C ARG A 454 -5.01 28.39 -18.57
N GLY A 455 -5.16 29.04 -17.42
CA GLY A 455 -5.60 28.42 -16.16
C GLY A 455 -4.65 28.67 -14.98
N ALA A 456 -3.39 29.02 -15.24
CA ALA A 456 -2.55 29.62 -14.19
C ALA A 456 -3.18 30.97 -13.79
N SER A 457 -3.27 31.26 -12.49
CA SER A 457 -3.79 32.53 -11.94
C SER A 457 -2.82 33.71 -12.18
N VAL A 458 -2.33 33.83 -13.40
CA VAL A 458 -1.54 34.94 -13.90
C VAL A 458 -2.51 35.97 -14.47
N TRP A 459 -2.36 37.23 -14.08
CA TRP A 459 -3.24 38.31 -14.50
C TRP A 459 -3.02 38.64 -15.99
N TRP A 460 -4.09 38.69 -16.79
CA TRP A 460 -4.03 38.90 -18.26
C TRP A 460 -4.48 40.31 -18.67
N TRP A 461 -4.03 40.77 -19.85
CA TRP A 461 -4.61 41.91 -20.57
C TRP A 461 -5.30 41.47 -21.86
N GLY A 462 -6.28 42.25 -22.32
CA GLY A 462 -7.08 41.97 -23.52
C GLY A 462 -6.25 41.74 -24.79
N ASP A 463 -6.87 41.05 -25.76
CA ASP A 463 -6.39 40.70 -27.12
C ASP A 463 -4.96 40.14 -27.32
N GLU A 464 -4.21 39.79 -26.25
CA GLU A 464 -2.99 38.98 -26.28
C GLU A 464 -3.31 37.51 -26.69
N LYS A 465 -3.81 37.31 -27.92
CA LYS A 465 -4.29 36.03 -28.45
C LYS A 465 -3.18 35.16 -29.08
N LYS A 466 -1.92 35.60 -29.15
CA LYS A 466 -0.86 34.90 -29.90
C LYS A 466 0.45 34.70 -29.12
N GLY A 467 0.61 33.50 -28.55
CA GLY A 467 1.82 32.65 -28.55
C GLY A 467 3.14 33.13 -27.93
N LYS A 468 3.58 34.37 -28.15
CA LYS A 468 4.89 34.90 -27.70
C LYS A 468 4.82 35.59 -26.33
N ASP A 469 3.66 36.11 -25.94
CA ASP A 469 3.49 36.84 -24.67
C ASP A 469 3.19 35.92 -23.46
N LEU A 470 3.11 34.60 -23.69
CA LEU A 470 2.85 33.59 -22.65
C LEU A 470 4.15 32.98 -22.12
N ILE A 471 5.18 33.79 -21.90
CA ILE A 471 6.46 33.34 -21.36
C ILE A 471 6.65 33.95 -19.96
N ALA A 472 6.86 33.09 -18.97
CA ALA A 472 7.23 33.45 -17.61
C ALA A 472 8.62 32.91 -17.29
N ARG A 473 9.21 33.37 -16.19
CA ARG A 473 10.29 32.68 -15.50
C ARG A 473 9.81 32.22 -14.14
N GLU A 474 10.38 31.10 -13.72
CA GLU A 474 10.22 30.60 -12.38
C GLU A 474 11.01 31.49 -11.40
N VAL A 475 10.41 31.87 -10.30
CA VAL A 475 11.05 32.63 -9.22
C VAL A 475 10.87 31.84 -7.93
N LEU A 476 11.97 31.54 -7.26
CA LEU A 476 11.97 30.93 -5.94
C LEU A 476 12.04 32.04 -4.89
N ILE A 477 11.08 32.02 -3.97
CA ILE A 477 10.97 32.99 -2.87
C ILE A 477 11.19 32.25 -1.56
N THR A 478 12.07 32.77 -0.71
CA THR A 478 12.26 32.29 0.66
C THR A 478 11.35 33.11 1.58
N PRO A 479 10.29 32.52 2.17
CA PRO A 479 9.50 33.20 3.20
C PRO A 479 10.31 33.43 4.48
N ASP A 480 9.84 34.36 5.31
CA ASP A 480 10.33 34.61 6.67
C ASP A 480 10.28 33.30 7.49
N PRO A 481 11.43 32.77 7.97
CA PRO A 481 11.52 31.46 8.62
C PRO A 481 10.65 31.35 9.88
N GLU A 482 10.43 32.45 10.61
CA GLU A 482 9.59 32.47 11.81
C GLU A 482 8.10 32.21 11.52
N LYS A 483 7.67 32.44 10.26
CA LYS A 483 6.28 32.31 9.82
C LYS A 483 6.04 31.18 8.81
N VAL A 484 7.06 30.37 8.52
CA VAL A 484 6.95 29.23 7.59
C VAL A 484 5.93 28.18 8.04
N SER A 485 5.69 28.06 9.35
CA SER A 485 4.70 27.16 9.94
C SER A 485 3.27 27.44 9.45
N ASP A 486 2.97 28.68 9.05
CA ASP A 486 1.64 29.07 8.61
C ASP A 486 1.34 28.56 7.19
N LEU A 487 2.32 28.57 6.28
CA LEU A 487 2.18 28.16 4.88
C LEU A 487 1.86 26.67 4.76
N ARG A 488 0.99 26.22 3.84
CA ARG A 488 0.79 24.78 3.53
C ARG A 488 1.51 24.35 2.24
N LEU A 489 2.18 23.19 2.23
CA LEU A 489 2.82 22.68 1.00
C LEU A 489 1.76 22.41 -0.08
N GLY A 490 1.97 22.99 -1.27
CA GLY A 490 0.99 22.92 -2.37
C GLY A 490 -0.16 23.92 -2.24
N GLU A 491 -0.22 24.71 -1.17
CA GLU A 491 -1.14 25.85 -1.09
C GLU A 491 -0.83 26.85 -2.18
N SER A 492 -1.88 27.32 -2.85
CA SER A 492 -1.75 28.42 -3.80
C SER A 492 -1.72 29.73 -3.03
N VAL A 493 -0.57 30.38 -3.01
CA VAL A 493 -0.38 31.70 -2.40
C VAL A 493 -0.34 32.79 -3.46
N ARG A 494 -0.69 34.01 -3.08
CA ARG A 494 -0.53 35.21 -3.91
C ARG A 494 0.75 35.94 -3.48
N CYS A 495 1.74 35.96 -4.36
CA CYS A 495 2.94 36.74 -4.17
C CYS A 495 2.75 38.14 -4.81
N THR A 496 2.93 39.18 -4.01
CA THR A 496 2.82 40.59 -4.44
C THR A 496 4.17 41.25 -4.25
N VAL A 497 4.65 41.92 -5.30
CA VAL A 497 5.86 42.74 -5.26
C VAL A 497 5.45 44.18 -5.43
N THR A 498 5.85 45.01 -4.48
CA THR A 498 5.61 46.46 -4.52
C THR A 498 6.87 47.12 -5.05
N ILE A 499 6.71 47.97 -6.06
CA ILE A 499 7.80 48.71 -6.67
C ILE A 499 7.60 50.19 -6.35
N GLU A 500 8.59 50.80 -5.73
CA GLU A 500 8.60 52.23 -5.47
C GLU A 500 9.25 52.94 -6.67
N PRO A 501 8.51 53.81 -7.40
CA PRO A 501 9.08 54.53 -8.51
C PRO A 501 10.15 55.52 -8.02
N GLY A 502 11.26 55.62 -8.76
CA GLY A 502 12.32 56.59 -8.46
C GLY A 502 11.84 58.05 -8.62
N PRO A 503 12.62 59.03 -8.11
CA PRO A 503 12.22 60.44 -8.08
C PRO A 503 11.99 61.10 -9.45
N ASP A 504 12.50 60.50 -10.52
CA ASP A 504 12.33 60.96 -11.90
C ASP A 504 11.27 60.14 -12.68
N MET A 505 10.62 59.19 -12.01
CA MET A 505 9.64 58.29 -12.60
C MET A 505 8.21 58.68 -12.25
N CYS A 506 7.29 58.51 -13.19
CA CYS A 506 5.87 58.79 -12.97
C CYS A 506 5.01 57.54 -13.26
N PRO A 507 4.30 57.00 -12.25
CA PRO A 507 3.37 55.91 -12.47
C PRO A 507 2.08 56.43 -13.14
N LEU A 508 1.82 55.98 -14.36
CA LEU A 508 0.56 56.23 -15.08
C LEU A 508 -0.30 54.96 -15.11
N PRO A 509 -1.64 55.04 -15.00
CA PRO A 509 -2.50 53.91 -15.32
C PRO A 509 -2.21 53.40 -16.74
N ALA A 510 -1.93 52.11 -16.89
CA ALA A 510 -1.46 51.57 -18.16
C ALA A 510 -2.46 51.74 -19.31
N HIS A 511 -3.76 51.91 -19.03
CA HIS A 511 -4.79 52.15 -20.04
C HIS A 511 -4.68 53.53 -20.71
N LEU A 512 -3.94 54.46 -20.12
CA LEU A 512 -3.61 55.76 -20.72
C LEU A 512 -2.42 55.67 -21.70
N VAL A 513 -1.74 54.52 -21.72
CA VAL A 513 -0.53 54.29 -22.53
C VAL A 513 -0.85 53.32 -23.66
N LYS A 514 -0.70 53.80 -24.90
CA LYS A 514 -0.80 53.00 -26.11
C LYS A 514 0.58 52.47 -26.49
N ALA A 515 0.82 51.18 -26.26
CA ALA A 515 2.03 50.51 -26.75
C ALA A 515 1.90 50.19 -28.25
N ARG A 516 2.89 50.59 -29.06
CA ARG A 516 3.01 50.22 -30.48
C ARG A 516 4.46 49.80 -30.75
N ARG A 517 4.68 48.50 -30.92
CA ARG A 517 6.03 47.89 -31.00
C ARG A 517 6.83 48.18 -29.73
N HIS A 518 8.06 48.71 -29.84
CA HIS A 518 8.94 49.04 -28.72
C HIS A 518 8.71 50.44 -28.14
N ARG A 519 7.67 51.15 -28.61
CA ARG A 519 7.39 52.54 -28.23
C ARG A 519 6.07 52.63 -27.50
N ALA A 520 6.02 53.46 -26.47
CA ALA A 520 4.82 53.76 -25.70
C ALA A 520 4.37 55.19 -26.03
N PHE A 521 3.08 55.40 -26.18
CA PHE A 521 2.50 56.70 -26.49
C PHE A 521 1.42 57.05 -25.48
N VAL A 522 1.36 58.30 -25.05
CA VAL A 522 0.23 58.85 -24.31
C VAL A 522 -0.48 59.87 -25.19
N GLN A 523 -1.81 59.99 -25.05
CA GLN A 523 -2.57 60.99 -25.79
C GLN A 523 -2.78 62.22 -24.92
N ARG A 524 -2.29 63.38 -25.37
CA ARG A 524 -2.51 64.66 -24.69
C ARG A 524 -3.98 65.06 -24.88
N ALA A 525 -4.67 65.49 -23.83
CA ALA A 525 -6.07 65.92 -23.93
C ALA A 525 -6.27 67.19 -24.76
N GLU A 526 -5.27 68.08 -24.80
CA GLU A 526 -5.40 69.40 -25.44
C GLU A 526 -5.60 69.31 -26.95
N ASP A 527 -4.83 68.46 -27.63
CA ASP A 527 -4.74 68.37 -29.09
C ASP A 527 -5.03 66.96 -29.61
N GLY A 528 -5.21 65.98 -28.71
CA GLY A 528 -5.34 64.58 -29.07
C GLY A 528 -4.09 63.98 -29.71
N ALA A 529 -2.94 64.67 -29.67
CA ALA A 529 -1.69 64.19 -30.24
C ALA A 529 -1.10 63.07 -29.39
N LEU A 530 -0.51 62.08 -30.06
CA LEU A 530 0.22 60.99 -29.41
C LEU A 530 1.65 61.44 -29.13
N GLN A 531 1.99 61.62 -27.86
CA GLN A 531 3.34 61.88 -27.40
C GLN A 531 4.03 60.56 -27.07
N GLU A 532 5.20 60.32 -27.66
CA GLU A 532 6.04 59.17 -27.33
C GLU A 532 6.64 59.35 -25.93
N ILE A 533 6.60 58.30 -25.11
CA ILE A 533 7.13 58.27 -23.76
C ILE A 533 8.04 57.04 -23.59
N GLU A 534 9.13 57.23 -22.86
CA GLU A 534 9.99 56.14 -22.40
C GLU A 534 9.46 55.61 -21.08
N GLY A 535 9.33 54.29 -20.97
CA GLY A 535 8.88 53.67 -19.74
C GLY A 535 8.66 52.18 -19.87
N PHE A 536 8.30 51.56 -18.77
CA PHE A 536 8.03 50.14 -18.70
C PHE A 536 6.78 49.86 -17.88
N ARG A 537 6.20 48.69 -18.11
CA ARG A 537 4.94 48.33 -17.49
C ARG A 537 5.17 47.51 -16.23
N VAL A 538 4.44 47.84 -15.17
CA VAL A 538 4.38 47.14 -13.89
C VAL A 538 2.90 46.83 -13.58
N GLY A 539 2.44 45.65 -14.00
CA GLY A 539 1.05 45.24 -13.80
C GLY A 539 0.02 46.15 -14.49
N ARG A 540 -0.77 46.90 -13.71
CA ARG A 540 -1.79 47.85 -14.19
C ARG A 540 -1.25 49.28 -14.35
N THR A 541 0.00 49.49 -13.99
CA THR A 541 0.68 50.78 -14.03
C THR A 541 1.76 50.75 -15.08
N PHE A 542 1.99 51.86 -15.77
CA PHE A 542 3.09 52.11 -16.69
C PHE A 542 3.97 53.18 -16.06
N VAL A 543 5.21 52.84 -15.76
CA VAL A 543 6.18 53.73 -15.12
C VAL A 543 6.94 54.46 -16.21
N VAL A 544 6.70 55.77 -16.33
CA VAL A 544 7.38 56.65 -17.28
C VAL A 544 8.71 57.07 -16.67
N THR A 545 9.82 56.88 -17.37
CA THR A 545 11.19 57.01 -16.81
C THR A 545 11.81 58.39 -16.99
N ASP A 546 11.28 59.21 -17.90
CA ASP A 546 11.79 60.56 -18.18
C ASP A 546 10.69 61.63 -17.98
N TRP A 547 9.93 61.50 -16.89
CA TRP A 547 8.80 62.39 -16.65
C TRP A 547 9.25 63.84 -16.44
N ARG A 548 10.43 64.06 -15.85
CA ARG A 548 10.95 65.40 -15.57
C ARG A 548 11.46 66.15 -16.79
N ALA A 549 12.06 65.49 -17.79
CA ALA A 549 12.41 66.20 -19.03
C ALA A 549 11.15 66.63 -19.79
N ALA A 550 10.05 65.85 -19.70
CA ALA A 550 8.75 66.24 -20.21
C ALA A 550 8.07 67.34 -19.36
N ALA A 551 8.25 67.32 -18.04
CA ALA A 551 7.63 68.25 -17.09
C ALA A 551 8.42 69.55 -16.84
N ALA A 552 9.68 69.68 -17.31
CA ALA A 552 10.47 70.90 -17.17
C ALA A 552 9.84 72.15 -17.84
N ALA A 553 8.71 71.99 -18.54
CA ALA A 553 7.86 73.08 -19.04
C ALA A 553 6.77 73.57 -18.06
N ALA A 554 6.51 72.91 -16.92
CA ALA A 554 5.50 73.30 -15.93
C ALA A 554 5.85 72.85 -14.49
N PRO A 555 5.98 73.77 -13.50
CA PRO A 555 6.61 73.50 -12.21
C PRO A 555 5.68 72.97 -11.09
N THR A 556 4.66 72.14 -11.39
CA THR A 556 3.75 71.59 -10.37
C THR A 556 3.69 70.07 -10.39
N SER A 557 3.57 69.45 -9.21
CA SER A 557 3.56 68.00 -8.96
C SER A 557 2.31 67.25 -9.44
N GLU A 558 1.44 67.90 -10.22
CA GLU A 558 0.29 67.29 -10.88
C GLU A 558 0.64 67.05 -12.36
N PRO A 559 0.10 65.99 -12.99
CA PRO A 559 0.37 65.75 -14.40
C PRO A 559 -0.05 66.97 -15.23
N PRO A 560 0.84 67.57 -16.03
CA PRO A 560 0.62 68.89 -16.61
C PRO A 560 -0.47 68.94 -17.69
N PHE A 561 -1.07 67.79 -18.06
CA PHE A 561 -2.14 67.70 -19.05
C PHE A 561 -3.13 66.59 -18.64
N PRO A 562 -4.45 66.78 -18.84
CA PRO A 562 -5.37 65.64 -18.80
C PRO A 562 -4.96 64.62 -19.88
N LEU A 563 -5.03 63.33 -19.57
CA LEU A 563 -4.75 62.26 -20.52
C LEU A 563 -6.08 61.57 -20.87
N VAL A 564 -6.35 61.35 -22.15
CA VAL A 564 -7.59 60.71 -22.65
C VAL A 564 -7.26 59.34 -23.23
N ALA A 565 -8.14 58.35 -23.04
CA ALA A 565 -7.94 57.02 -23.62
C ALA A 565 -8.10 57.03 -25.15
N PRO A 566 -7.25 56.32 -25.92
CA PRO A 566 -7.26 56.33 -27.38
C PRO A 566 -8.49 55.63 -27.98
N TRP A 567 -9.30 56.40 -28.70
CA TRP A 567 -10.57 56.04 -29.32
C TRP A 567 -10.44 55.00 -30.47
N ARG A 568 -11.44 54.11 -30.64
CA ARG A 568 -11.68 53.31 -31.85
C ARG A 568 -13.13 53.52 -32.30
N ALA A 569 -13.32 54.07 -33.49
CA ALA A 569 -14.64 54.27 -34.11
C ALA A 569 -15.10 53.01 -34.86
N GLY A 570 -16.31 52.53 -34.57
CA GLY A 570 -16.94 51.43 -35.28
C GLY A 570 -18.43 51.38 -34.96
N THR A 571 -19.22 51.97 -35.87
CA THR A 571 -20.68 52.18 -35.91
C THR A 571 -21.51 50.91 -35.75
N ASP A 572 -22.48 50.92 -34.83
CA ASP A 572 -23.37 49.80 -34.49
C ASP A 572 -24.86 50.22 -34.55
N GLU A 573 -25.42 50.22 -35.77
CA GLU A 573 -26.88 50.30 -35.99
C GLU A 573 -27.37 48.98 -36.60
N GLN A 574 -27.94 48.09 -35.78
CA GLN A 574 -29.11 47.28 -36.15
C GLN A 574 -29.65 46.47 -34.95
N ALA A 575 -30.71 47.01 -34.33
CA ALA A 575 -31.57 46.31 -33.38
C ALA A 575 -32.35 45.19 -34.10
N GLN A 576 -31.73 44.03 -34.27
CA GLN A 576 -32.42 42.76 -34.52
C GLN A 576 -32.36 41.91 -33.25
N ARG A 577 -33.39 41.07 -33.06
CA ARG A 577 -33.53 40.11 -31.94
C ARG A 577 -32.16 39.55 -31.53
N PRO A 578 -31.80 39.58 -30.24
CA PRO A 578 -30.43 39.29 -29.82
C PRO A 578 -30.05 37.87 -30.26
N ARG A 579 -29.12 37.79 -31.21
CA ARG A 579 -28.49 36.54 -31.64
C ARG A 579 -27.25 36.37 -30.78
N PHE A 580 -27.21 35.30 -30.01
CA PHE A 580 -26.03 35.01 -29.19
C PHE A 580 -25.11 34.12 -30.02
N PRO A 581 -23.91 34.58 -30.41
CA PRO A 581 -22.99 33.78 -31.19
C PRO A 581 -22.66 32.49 -30.42
N GLY A 582 -22.62 31.38 -31.15
CA GLY A 582 -22.35 30.07 -30.59
C GLY A 582 -21.46 29.24 -31.52
N GLU A 583 -20.86 28.22 -30.92
CA GLU A 583 -20.07 27.21 -31.62
C GLU A 583 -20.78 25.87 -31.54
N LEU A 584 -20.85 25.18 -32.68
CA LEU A 584 -21.39 23.84 -32.76
C LEU A 584 -20.44 22.88 -32.02
N VAL A 585 -20.96 22.13 -31.07
CA VAL A 585 -20.24 21.10 -30.30
C VAL A 585 -20.93 19.76 -30.48
N ALA A 586 -20.23 18.65 -30.23
CA ALA A 586 -20.90 17.35 -30.20
C ALA A 586 -21.89 17.27 -29.02
N GLY A 587 -22.99 16.52 -29.19
CA GLY A 587 -23.95 16.28 -28.11
C GLY A 587 -23.30 15.55 -26.95
N SER A 588 -22.46 14.56 -27.23
CA SER A 588 -21.52 13.99 -26.26
C SER A 588 -20.15 13.78 -26.90
N SER A 589 -19.09 13.97 -26.11
CA SER A 589 -17.71 13.69 -26.51
C SER A 589 -17.09 12.82 -25.44
N VAL A 590 -16.57 11.66 -25.84
CA VAL A 590 -15.86 10.75 -24.94
C VAL A 590 -14.41 10.69 -25.37
N GLU A 591 -13.51 11.07 -24.46
CA GLU A 591 -12.07 10.99 -24.70
C GLU A 591 -11.59 9.54 -24.59
N VAL A 592 -10.86 9.10 -25.60
CA VAL A 592 -10.18 7.81 -25.65
C VAL A 592 -8.73 8.03 -25.25
N GLY A 593 -8.38 7.65 -24.02
CA GLY A 593 -7.03 7.74 -23.49
C GLY A 593 -6.35 6.37 -23.38
N ILE A 594 -5.02 6.37 -23.33
CA ILE A 594 -4.27 5.13 -23.06
C ILE A 594 -4.18 4.90 -21.56
N PRO A 595 -4.40 3.66 -21.07
CA PRO A 595 -4.03 3.29 -19.71
C PRO A 595 -2.51 3.44 -19.48
N ARG A 596 -2.04 3.32 -18.23
CA ARG A 596 -0.69 3.66 -17.67
C ARG A 596 0.61 3.18 -18.38
N TYR A 597 0.64 2.90 -19.68
CA TYR A 597 1.76 2.31 -20.41
C TYR A 597 2.16 3.19 -21.59
N TRP A 598 3.42 3.02 -21.99
CA TRP A 598 3.98 3.67 -23.16
C TRP A 598 4.06 2.68 -24.33
N GLY A 599 3.80 3.17 -25.53
CA GLY A 599 3.88 2.41 -26.78
C GLY A 599 3.92 3.33 -28.00
N ARG A 600 3.90 2.73 -29.18
CA ARG A 600 3.73 3.41 -30.47
C ARG A 600 2.51 2.86 -31.18
N ILE A 601 1.84 3.71 -31.94
CA ILE A 601 0.67 3.29 -32.71
C ILE A 601 1.11 2.47 -33.93
N LYS A 602 0.71 1.20 -33.96
CA LYS A 602 0.97 0.28 -35.06
C LYS A 602 -0.04 0.47 -36.19
N GLU A 603 -1.32 0.45 -35.81
CA GLU A 603 -2.49 0.52 -36.69
C GLU A 603 -3.52 1.43 -36.02
N LEU A 604 -4.22 2.23 -36.81
CA LEU A 604 -5.27 3.14 -36.36
C LEU A 604 -6.37 3.24 -37.43
N VAL A 605 -7.63 3.37 -37.02
CA VAL A 605 -8.77 3.64 -37.92
C VAL A 605 -8.68 5.06 -38.44
N ASP A 606 -9.07 5.32 -39.69
CA ASP A 606 -8.95 6.66 -40.30
C ASP A 606 -9.73 7.74 -39.54
N ASP A 607 -9.17 8.94 -39.48
CA ASP A 607 -9.80 10.10 -38.83
C ASP A 607 -11.11 10.49 -39.52
N GLY A 608 -12.15 10.69 -38.72
CA GLY A 608 -13.50 10.98 -39.19
C GLY A 608 -14.32 9.76 -39.58
N SER A 609 -13.85 8.54 -39.33
CA SER A 609 -14.63 7.31 -39.51
C SER A 609 -15.71 7.16 -38.44
N GLU A 610 -16.83 6.51 -38.77
CA GLU A 610 -17.81 6.06 -37.79
C GLU A 610 -17.33 4.76 -37.14
N VAL A 611 -17.38 4.69 -35.81
CA VAL A 611 -16.99 3.51 -35.03
C VAL A 611 -18.14 3.03 -34.15
N GLU A 612 -18.28 1.72 -34.00
CA GLU A 612 -19.23 1.09 -33.09
C GLU A 612 -18.65 0.90 -31.67
N ASN A 613 -19.51 0.75 -30.66
CA ASN A 613 -19.03 0.52 -29.28
C ASN A 613 -18.32 -0.84 -29.20
N GLY A 614 -17.08 -0.85 -28.74
CA GLY A 614 -16.22 -2.03 -28.69
C GLY A 614 -15.41 -2.26 -29.96
N GLU A 615 -15.55 -1.44 -31.01
CA GLU A 615 -14.73 -1.57 -32.22
C GLU A 615 -13.26 -1.25 -31.93
N LEU A 616 -12.34 -2.02 -32.51
CA LEU A 616 -10.89 -1.82 -32.35
C LEU A 616 -10.45 -0.57 -33.13
N ILE A 617 -10.04 0.48 -32.41
CA ILE A 617 -9.64 1.74 -33.04
C ILE A 617 -8.13 1.80 -33.25
N ILE A 618 -7.35 1.41 -32.23
CA ILE A 618 -5.89 1.57 -32.23
C ILE A 618 -5.24 0.29 -31.73
N THR A 619 -4.20 -0.16 -32.43
CA THR A 619 -3.30 -1.22 -31.95
C THR A 619 -1.94 -0.62 -31.64
N LEU A 620 -1.42 -0.86 -30.43
CA LEU A 620 -0.10 -0.42 -29.99
C LEU A 620 0.96 -1.51 -30.15
N TYR A 621 2.20 -1.09 -30.41
CA TYR A 621 3.38 -1.92 -30.25
C TYR A 621 4.38 -1.25 -29.32
N SER A 622 5.24 -2.03 -28.68
CA SER A 622 6.28 -1.53 -27.77
C SER A 622 7.64 -1.87 -28.37
N PRO A 623 8.41 -0.88 -28.85
CA PRO A 623 9.74 -1.11 -29.43
C PRO A 623 10.68 -1.86 -28.48
N THR A 624 10.57 -1.60 -27.17
CA THR A 624 11.39 -2.26 -26.15
C THR A 624 11.01 -3.73 -25.97
N LEU A 625 9.72 -4.06 -25.98
CA LEU A 625 9.26 -5.45 -25.88
C LEU A 625 9.56 -6.24 -27.16
N GLU A 626 9.44 -5.61 -28.33
CA GLU A 626 9.80 -6.25 -29.61
C GLU A 626 11.30 -6.55 -29.69
N GLY A 627 12.16 -5.61 -29.28
CA GLY A 627 13.60 -5.85 -29.19
C GLY A 627 13.98 -6.95 -28.19
N GLN A 628 13.20 -7.12 -27.13
CA GLN A 628 13.41 -8.19 -26.13
C GLN A 628 12.76 -9.53 -26.52
N ARG A 629 11.98 -9.60 -27.60
CA ARG A 629 11.17 -10.77 -27.93
C ARG A 629 12.02 -12.02 -28.21
N GLU A 630 13.16 -11.85 -28.88
CA GLU A 630 14.12 -12.94 -29.13
C GLU A 630 14.78 -13.41 -27.84
N GLN A 631 15.26 -12.48 -27.01
CA GLN A 631 15.83 -12.79 -25.69
C GLN A 631 14.82 -13.51 -24.78
N ILE A 632 13.55 -13.09 -24.80
CA ILE A 632 12.48 -13.74 -24.03
C ILE A 632 12.21 -15.15 -24.58
N LYS A 633 12.24 -15.36 -25.90
CA LYS A 633 12.11 -16.70 -26.51
C LYS A 633 13.28 -17.60 -26.11
N GLU A 634 14.50 -17.10 -26.13
CA GLU A 634 15.69 -17.84 -25.68
C GLU A 634 15.62 -18.16 -24.18
N GLN A 635 15.20 -17.21 -23.35
CA GLN A 635 14.98 -17.42 -21.92
C GLN A 635 13.88 -18.46 -21.66
N LYS A 636 12.81 -18.46 -22.45
CA LYS A 636 11.75 -19.50 -22.38
C LYS A 636 12.32 -20.88 -22.71
N LYS A 637 13.11 -20.99 -23.78
CA LYS A 637 13.76 -22.24 -24.18
C LYS A 637 14.73 -22.73 -23.11
N LYS A 638 15.60 -21.85 -22.61
CA LYS A 638 16.54 -22.16 -21.52
C LYS A 638 15.83 -22.58 -20.24
N ALA A 639 14.74 -21.90 -19.87
CA ALA A 639 13.94 -22.26 -18.70
C ALA A 639 13.25 -23.63 -18.87
N GLN A 640 12.83 -24.01 -20.09
CA GLN A 640 12.32 -25.34 -20.40
C GLN A 640 13.40 -26.41 -20.27
N GLU A 641 14.59 -26.16 -20.82
CA GLU A 641 15.74 -27.08 -20.71
C GLU A 641 16.16 -27.26 -19.24
N GLU A 642 16.31 -26.18 -18.48
CA GLU A 642 16.60 -26.23 -17.03
C GLU A 642 15.51 -26.97 -16.25
N TYR A 643 14.24 -26.81 -16.63
CA TYR A 643 13.13 -27.53 -16.01
C TYR A 643 13.25 -29.04 -16.24
N LEU A 644 13.51 -29.46 -17.48
CA LEU A 644 13.64 -30.87 -17.83
C LEU A 644 14.82 -31.53 -17.09
N VAL A 645 15.99 -30.88 -17.09
CA VAL A 645 17.17 -31.36 -16.36
C VAL A 645 16.90 -31.45 -14.85
N ALA A 646 16.22 -30.46 -14.27
CA ALA A 646 15.89 -30.48 -12.84
C ALA A 646 14.87 -31.57 -12.47
N VAL A 647 13.93 -31.89 -13.36
CA VAL A 647 12.99 -32.99 -13.16
C VAL A 647 13.70 -34.34 -13.25
N GLU A 648 14.63 -34.50 -14.20
CA GLU A 648 15.35 -35.75 -14.41
C GLU A 648 16.34 -36.06 -13.27
N ASN A 649 17.14 -35.08 -12.85
CA ASN A 649 18.07 -35.25 -11.72
C ASN A 649 17.33 -35.67 -10.43
N ARG A 650 16.12 -35.12 -10.19
CA ARG A 650 15.33 -35.46 -9.00
C ARG A 650 14.68 -36.83 -9.09
N ARG A 651 14.31 -37.25 -10.30
CA ARG A 651 13.84 -38.62 -10.53
C ARG A 651 14.93 -39.61 -10.15
N LEU A 652 16.19 -39.32 -10.51
CA LEU A 652 17.34 -40.13 -10.11
C LEU A 652 17.53 -40.14 -8.59
N GLU A 653 17.51 -38.98 -7.92
CA GLU A 653 17.59 -38.89 -6.45
C GLU A 653 16.50 -39.70 -5.73
N THR A 654 15.28 -39.70 -6.27
CA THR A 654 14.15 -40.44 -5.69
C THR A 654 14.31 -41.95 -5.87
N ILE A 655 14.84 -42.38 -7.03
CA ILE A 655 15.16 -43.78 -7.29
C ILE A 655 16.27 -44.26 -6.34
N ASP A 656 17.36 -43.49 -6.21
CA ASP A 656 18.46 -43.82 -5.29
C ASP A 656 17.95 -43.90 -3.86
N ALA A 657 17.10 -42.95 -3.46
CA ALA A 657 16.56 -42.93 -2.12
C ALA A 657 15.68 -44.16 -1.81
N GLN A 658 14.92 -44.63 -2.81
CA GLN A 658 14.09 -45.83 -2.72
C GLN A 658 14.96 -47.10 -2.66
N LEU A 659 16.00 -47.20 -3.47
CA LEU A 659 16.94 -48.34 -3.44
C LEU A 659 17.62 -48.49 -2.06
N GLU A 660 18.00 -47.38 -1.43
CA GLU A 660 18.55 -47.41 -0.07
C GLU A 660 17.52 -47.86 0.98
N HIS A 661 16.25 -47.49 0.83
CA HIS A 661 15.19 -47.96 1.73
C HIS A 661 14.94 -49.46 1.55
N ASP A 662 14.88 -49.95 0.31
CA ASP A 662 14.69 -51.37 0.02
C ASP A 662 15.85 -52.20 0.62
N ARG A 663 17.09 -51.69 0.59
CA ARG A 663 18.23 -52.31 1.29
C ARG A 663 18.00 -52.41 2.81
N LYS A 664 17.47 -51.36 3.44
CA LYS A 664 17.18 -51.34 4.89
C LYS A 664 16.04 -52.29 5.28
N VAL A 665 15.03 -52.44 4.42
CA VAL A 665 13.96 -53.45 4.60
C VAL A 665 14.55 -54.87 4.58
N ILE A 666 15.47 -55.15 3.66
CA ILE A 666 16.15 -56.45 3.59
C ILE A 666 17.00 -56.71 4.84
N GLU A 667 17.71 -55.70 5.35
CA GLU A 667 18.51 -55.80 6.58
C GLU A 667 17.63 -56.10 7.81
N GLU A 668 16.51 -55.40 7.98
CA GLU A 668 15.54 -55.67 9.04
C GLU A 668 14.99 -57.10 8.93
N GLY A 669 14.59 -57.53 7.74
CA GLY A 669 14.08 -58.88 7.51
C GLY A 669 15.10 -59.98 7.85
N ARG A 670 16.39 -59.75 7.58
CA ARG A 670 17.48 -60.66 7.98
C ARG A 670 17.66 -60.70 9.49
N ALA A 671 17.68 -59.54 10.16
CA ALA A 671 17.81 -59.46 11.61
C ALA A 671 16.63 -60.13 12.34
N ARG A 672 15.41 -59.91 11.84
CA ARG A 672 14.19 -60.55 12.32
C ARG A 672 14.21 -62.07 12.15
N SER A 673 14.62 -62.54 10.97
CA SER A 673 14.74 -63.99 10.71
C SER A 673 15.77 -64.65 11.63
N LYS A 674 16.89 -63.97 11.91
CA LYS A 674 17.89 -64.43 12.87
C LYS A 674 17.33 -64.52 14.30
N LEU A 675 16.57 -63.51 14.73
CA LEU A 675 15.90 -63.52 16.04
C LEU A 675 14.89 -64.67 16.15
N HIS A 676 14.10 -64.91 15.10
CA HIS A 676 13.16 -66.04 15.07
C HIS A 676 13.88 -67.40 15.11
N ALA A 677 14.95 -67.58 14.33
CA ALA A 677 15.72 -68.82 14.33
C ALA A 677 16.34 -69.14 15.70
N LEU A 678 16.77 -68.10 16.45
CA LEU A 678 17.27 -68.25 17.83
C LEU A 678 16.15 -68.47 18.85
N GLY A 679 14.93 -68.00 18.57
CA GLY A 679 13.74 -68.18 19.42
C GLY A 679 13.02 -69.52 19.21
N GLU A 680 13.30 -70.24 18.13
CA GLU A 680 12.74 -71.56 17.80
C GLU A 680 13.50 -72.75 18.47
N HIS A 681 14.29 -72.50 19.52
CA HIS A 681 14.87 -73.58 20.32
C HIS A 681 13.82 -74.32 21.16
N ASP A 682 14.02 -75.64 21.25
CA ASP A 682 12.98 -76.66 21.35
C ASP A 682 12.03 -76.44 22.55
N PRO A 683 10.83 -75.85 22.34
CA PRO A 683 9.88 -75.62 23.43
C PRO A 683 9.45 -76.95 24.08
N ILE A 684 9.67 -78.08 23.40
CA ILE A 684 9.42 -79.42 23.88
C ILE A 684 10.42 -79.81 24.98
N GLU A 685 11.71 -79.45 24.86
CA GLU A 685 12.71 -79.76 25.88
C GLU A 685 12.45 -78.98 27.18
N LEU A 686 12.17 -77.68 27.08
CA LEU A 686 11.84 -76.86 28.25
C LEU A 686 10.51 -77.29 28.90
N ALA A 687 9.49 -77.59 28.10
CA ALA A 687 8.21 -78.11 28.60
C ALA A 687 8.38 -79.48 29.27
N ALA A 688 9.17 -80.38 28.68
CA ALA A 688 9.49 -81.68 29.25
C ALA A 688 10.24 -81.56 30.58
N ALA A 689 11.23 -80.67 30.67
CA ALA A 689 11.99 -80.42 31.89
C ALA A 689 11.10 -79.82 33.01
N ARG A 690 10.18 -78.90 32.67
CA ARG A 690 9.18 -78.35 33.61
C ARG A 690 8.23 -79.41 34.11
N LEU A 691 7.70 -80.25 33.22
CA LEU A 691 6.79 -81.34 33.58
C LEU A 691 7.49 -82.40 34.45
N ALA A 692 8.74 -82.74 34.13
CA ALA A 692 9.56 -83.66 34.92
C ALA A 692 9.80 -83.14 36.34
N HIS A 693 10.14 -81.85 36.50
CA HIS A 693 10.28 -81.23 37.81
C HIS A 693 8.96 -81.22 38.61
N GLN A 694 7.83 -80.90 37.98
CA GLN A 694 6.52 -80.94 38.64
C GLN A 694 6.15 -82.35 39.12
N ARG A 695 6.42 -83.38 38.32
CA ARG A 695 6.15 -84.79 38.68
C ARG A 695 7.02 -85.22 39.86
N SER A 696 8.33 -84.99 39.80
CA SER A 696 9.25 -85.36 40.88
C SER A 696 8.97 -84.61 42.19
N ARG A 697 8.54 -83.35 42.12
CA ARG A 697 8.13 -82.58 43.31
C ARG A 697 6.89 -83.17 43.99
N ARG A 698 5.86 -83.53 43.21
CA ARG A 698 4.66 -84.18 43.76
C ARG A 698 4.99 -85.54 44.38
N GLU A 699 5.86 -86.32 43.75
CA GLU A 699 6.34 -87.60 44.30
C GLU A 699 7.05 -87.39 45.65
N ALA A 700 7.93 -86.38 45.75
CA ALA A 700 8.60 -86.04 47.00
C ALA A 700 7.63 -85.59 48.10
N GLU A 701 6.59 -84.81 47.76
CA GLU A 701 5.54 -84.39 48.69
C GLU A 701 4.71 -85.59 49.21
N ILE A 702 4.36 -86.54 48.34
CA ILE A 702 3.63 -87.76 48.71
C ILE A 702 4.49 -88.64 49.64
N GLU A 703 5.74 -88.91 49.28
CA GLU A 703 6.62 -89.78 50.08
C GLU A 703 6.97 -89.14 51.43
N ARG A 704 7.13 -87.81 51.48
CA ARG A 704 7.28 -87.09 52.73
C ARG A 704 6.04 -87.20 53.61
N SER A 705 4.85 -87.03 53.03
CA SER A 705 3.59 -87.19 53.77
C SER A 705 3.42 -88.61 54.29
N ASN A 706 3.80 -89.63 53.51
CA ASN A 706 3.78 -91.03 53.93
C ASN A 706 4.74 -91.27 55.10
N TYR A 707 5.98 -90.75 55.02
CA TYR A 707 6.92 -90.82 56.13
C TYR A 707 6.38 -90.15 57.41
N GLU A 708 5.80 -88.95 57.30
CA GLU A 708 5.19 -88.24 58.44
C GLU A 708 4.02 -89.02 59.04
N LYS A 709 3.18 -89.66 58.20
CA LYS A 709 2.11 -90.57 58.65
C LYS A 709 2.65 -91.78 59.39
N TYR A 710 3.63 -92.50 58.81
CA TYR A 710 4.23 -93.68 59.45
C TYR A 710 4.93 -93.34 60.77
N ARG A 711 5.55 -92.16 60.86
CA ARG A 711 6.17 -91.67 62.10
C ARG A 711 5.15 -91.34 63.19
N GLY A 712 3.93 -90.93 62.83
CA GLY A 712 2.86 -90.56 63.76
C GLY A 712 2.02 -91.72 64.29
N LEU A 713 2.18 -92.93 63.74
CA LEU A 713 1.42 -94.12 64.14
C LEU A 713 2.21 -94.95 65.17
N GLU A 714 1.67 -95.12 66.38
CA GLU A 714 2.33 -95.82 67.49
C GLU A 714 2.58 -97.33 67.24
N GLN A 715 1.88 -97.95 66.29
CA GLN A 715 1.93 -99.40 66.03
C GLN A 715 2.67 -99.80 64.73
N VAL A 716 3.47 -98.90 64.15
CA VAL A 716 4.22 -99.20 62.91
C VAL A 716 5.58 -99.83 63.25
N ALA A 717 5.92 -100.93 62.58
CA ALA A 717 7.20 -101.59 62.80
C ALA A 717 8.37 -100.64 62.48
N PRO A 718 9.43 -100.55 63.29
CA PRO A 718 10.55 -99.63 63.08
C PRO A 718 11.17 -99.71 61.67
N GLY A 719 11.19 -100.92 61.08
CA GLY A 719 11.67 -101.12 59.71
C GLY A 719 10.85 -100.41 58.63
N GLN A 720 9.53 -100.22 58.85
CA GLN A 720 8.66 -99.51 57.90
C GLN A 720 8.85 -97.99 57.96
N ILE A 721 9.21 -97.45 59.12
CA ILE A 721 9.55 -96.02 59.28
C ILE A 721 10.85 -95.73 58.54
N GLU A 722 11.85 -96.60 58.66
CA GLU A 722 13.13 -96.42 57.98
C GLU A 722 13.02 -96.59 56.45
N THR A 723 12.21 -97.52 55.96
CA THR A 723 11.95 -97.63 54.51
C THR A 723 11.23 -96.40 53.96
N ALA A 724 10.23 -95.87 54.69
CA ALA A 724 9.54 -94.64 54.31
C ALA A 724 10.49 -93.41 54.33
N ARG A 725 11.41 -93.34 55.31
CA ARG A 725 12.43 -92.30 55.37
C ARG A 725 13.36 -92.34 54.17
N ILE A 726 13.84 -93.53 53.81
CA ILE A 726 14.71 -93.74 52.64
C ILE A 726 13.96 -93.41 51.34
N ALA A 727 12.68 -93.77 51.23
CA ALA A 727 11.83 -93.44 50.08
C ALA A 727 11.65 -91.92 49.93
N ALA A 728 11.30 -91.22 51.02
CA ALA A 728 11.19 -89.77 51.04
C ALA A 728 12.52 -89.07 50.66
N GLY A 729 13.65 -89.55 51.19
CA GLY A 729 14.98 -89.04 50.83
C GLY A 729 15.32 -89.22 49.35
N LYS A 730 15.01 -90.40 48.77
CA LYS A 730 15.21 -90.67 47.34
C LYS A 730 14.32 -89.79 46.45
N ALA A 731 13.05 -89.60 46.83
CA ALA A 731 12.13 -88.76 46.08
C ALA A 731 12.55 -87.28 46.11
N MET A 732 13.03 -86.78 47.25
CA MET A 732 13.58 -85.42 47.36
C MET A 732 14.78 -85.21 46.43
N LEU A 733 15.74 -86.15 46.43
CA LEU A 733 16.91 -86.07 45.55
C LEU A 733 16.54 -86.13 44.06
N ARG A 734 15.49 -86.87 43.67
CA ARG A 734 14.96 -86.85 42.30
C ARG A 734 14.32 -85.50 41.95
N SER A 735 13.61 -84.88 42.90
CA SER A 735 13.05 -83.53 42.74
C SER A 735 14.16 -82.50 42.50
N ASP A 736 15.22 -82.53 43.32
CA ASP A 736 16.35 -81.61 43.18
C ASP A 736 17.10 -81.81 41.87
N LYS A 737 17.30 -83.07 41.45
CA LYS A 737 17.91 -83.38 40.14
C LYS A 737 17.06 -82.83 38.98
N ALA A 738 15.74 -83.01 39.04
CA ALA A 738 14.82 -82.48 38.03
C ALA A 738 14.78 -80.93 38.05
N HIS A 739 14.94 -80.31 39.22
CA HIS A 739 15.06 -78.86 39.36
C HIS A 739 16.31 -78.32 38.66
N VAL A 740 17.46 -78.97 38.88
CA VAL A 740 18.73 -78.60 38.23
C VAL A 740 18.63 -78.79 36.72
N PHE A 741 18.00 -79.88 36.23
CA PHE A 741 17.77 -80.06 34.80
C PHE A 741 16.85 -78.99 34.19
N ARG A 742 15.81 -78.56 34.91
CA ARG A 742 14.98 -77.43 34.48
C ARG A 742 15.81 -76.16 34.37
N ILE A 743 16.63 -75.85 35.37
CA ILE A 743 17.52 -74.66 35.34
C ILE A 743 18.54 -74.78 34.21
N ALA A 744 19.09 -75.97 33.96
CA ALA A 744 20.04 -76.21 32.87
C ALA A 744 19.38 -76.03 31.49
N ALA A 745 18.14 -76.50 31.32
CA ALA A 745 17.34 -76.26 30.11
C ALA A 745 17.02 -74.76 29.95
N GLU A 746 16.64 -74.07 31.03
CA GLU A 746 16.41 -72.61 31.06
C GLU A 746 17.68 -71.79 30.78
N ARG A 747 18.87 -72.34 31.04
CA ARG A 747 20.17 -71.70 30.79
C ARG A 747 20.83 -72.09 29.47
N ARG A 748 20.27 -73.08 28.76
CA ARG A 748 20.80 -73.55 27.48
C ARG A 748 20.41 -72.64 26.33
N ASP A 749 19.31 -71.90 26.50
CA ASP A 749 19.02 -70.72 25.70
C ASP A 749 20.14 -69.72 26.00
N ASP A 750 21.02 -69.47 25.01
CA ASP A 750 22.04 -68.42 25.10
C ASP A 750 21.32 -67.07 25.09
N TRP A 751 20.82 -66.71 26.26
CA TRP A 751 20.03 -65.51 26.49
C TRP A 751 20.81 -64.26 26.06
N MET A 752 22.15 -64.30 26.08
CA MET A 752 22.99 -63.22 25.57
C MET A 752 22.94 -63.14 24.04
N GLU A 753 22.97 -64.27 23.34
CA GLU A 753 22.81 -64.29 21.88
C GLU A 753 21.41 -63.82 21.47
N ILE A 754 20.35 -64.24 22.16
CA ILE A 754 18.97 -63.78 21.92
C ILE A 754 18.85 -62.27 22.17
N LEU A 755 19.40 -61.76 23.28
CA LEU A 755 19.40 -60.32 23.56
C LEU A 755 20.18 -59.53 22.52
N SER A 756 21.34 -60.04 22.06
CA SER A 756 22.13 -59.39 21.02
C SER A 756 21.39 -59.36 19.68
N ALA A 757 20.74 -60.46 19.29
CA ALA A 757 19.93 -60.53 18.07
C ALA A 757 18.71 -59.62 18.14
N ARG A 758 18.08 -59.52 19.33
CA ARG A 758 16.99 -58.58 19.59
C ARG A 758 17.46 -57.14 19.49
N GLN A 759 18.64 -56.81 20.03
CA GLN A 759 19.22 -55.47 19.92
C GLN A 759 19.50 -55.11 18.45
N VAL A 760 20.16 -55.99 17.68
CA VAL A 760 20.43 -55.78 16.25
C VAL A 760 19.13 -55.61 15.44
N TRP A 761 18.08 -56.35 15.78
CA TRP A 761 16.77 -56.17 15.16
C TRP A 761 16.15 -54.80 15.51
N MET A 762 16.17 -54.40 16.78
CA MET A 762 15.67 -53.07 17.19
C MET A 762 16.44 -51.93 16.51
N GLU A 763 17.77 -52.02 16.42
CA GLU A 763 18.61 -51.06 15.69
C GLU A 763 18.26 -51.00 14.19
N SER A 764 17.96 -52.16 13.58
CA SER A 764 17.53 -52.24 12.18
C SER A 764 16.13 -51.63 11.96
N VAL A 765 15.20 -51.83 12.90
CA VAL A 765 13.86 -51.22 12.91
C VAL A 765 13.96 -49.70 13.06
N ASP A 766 14.80 -49.22 13.97
CA ASP A 766 15.03 -47.79 14.18
C ASP A 766 15.64 -47.16 12.92
N ALA A 767 16.65 -47.78 12.32
CA ALA A 767 17.25 -47.33 11.07
C ALA A 767 16.25 -47.29 9.91
N LEU A 768 15.36 -48.30 9.81
CA LEU A 768 14.30 -48.32 8.82
C LEU A 768 13.28 -47.20 9.05
N SER A 769 12.88 -46.95 10.29
CA SER A 769 11.92 -45.90 10.64
C SER A 769 12.44 -44.49 10.32
N LEU A 770 13.72 -44.21 10.62
CA LEU A 770 14.38 -42.96 10.27
C LEU A 770 14.44 -42.78 8.75
N ARG A 771 14.66 -43.88 8.01
CA ARG A 771 14.70 -43.86 6.55
C ARG A 771 13.32 -43.65 5.92
N GLU A 772 12.26 -44.19 6.51
CA GLU A 772 10.89 -43.88 6.05
C GLU A 772 10.56 -42.40 6.22
N VAL A 773 10.98 -41.79 7.33
CA VAL A 773 10.80 -40.36 7.57
C VAL A 773 11.60 -39.56 6.53
N SER A 774 12.86 -39.93 6.24
CA SER A 774 13.67 -39.24 5.23
C SER A 774 13.06 -39.36 3.83
N LEU A 775 12.53 -40.54 3.45
CA LEU A 775 11.82 -40.71 2.18
C LEU A 775 10.58 -39.83 2.08
N ARG A 776 9.80 -39.66 3.15
CA ARG A 776 8.66 -38.74 3.17
C ARG A 776 9.11 -37.29 2.96
N ILE A 777 10.22 -36.90 3.58
CA ILE A 777 10.81 -35.56 3.40
C ILE A 777 11.27 -35.37 1.96
N ILE A 778 12.01 -36.32 1.38
CA ILE A 778 12.48 -36.28 -0.02
C ILE A 778 11.29 -36.16 -0.98
N ARG A 779 10.23 -36.97 -0.82
CA ARG A 779 9.00 -36.87 -1.64
C ARG A 779 8.31 -35.51 -1.51
N LYS A 780 8.31 -34.91 -0.30
CA LYS A 780 7.74 -33.57 -0.09
C LYS A 780 8.61 -32.48 -0.71
N GLN A 781 9.92 -32.59 -0.61
CA GLN A 781 10.87 -31.70 -1.27
C GLN A 781 10.72 -31.79 -2.80
N GLU A 782 10.57 -32.99 -3.36
CA GLU A 782 10.28 -33.22 -4.77
C GLU A 782 8.98 -32.52 -5.21
N GLN A 783 7.88 -32.68 -4.45
CA GLN A 783 6.62 -31.99 -4.73
C GLN A 783 6.76 -30.46 -4.74
N VAL A 784 7.43 -29.90 -3.73
CA VAL A 784 7.68 -28.45 -3.64
C VAL A 784 8.54 -27.98 -4.80
N ALA A 785 9.58 -28.73 -5.11
CA ALA A 785 10.56 -28.34 -6.10
C ALA A 785 10.02 -28.50 -7.54
N ARG A 786 9.12 -29.48 -7.79
CA ARG A 786 8.34 -29.60 -9.03
C ARG A 786 7.42 -28.40 -9.21
N LEU A 787 6.67 -28.03 -8.18
CA LEU A 787 5.81 -26.84 -8.21
C LEU A 787 6.61 -25.56 -8.42
N ALA A 788 7.78 -25.44 -7.78
CA ALA A 788 8.66 -24.28 -7.97
C ALA A 788 9.19 -24.19 -9.40
N ALA A 789 9.60 -25.31 -9.99
CA ALA A 789 10.06 -25.39 -11.37
C ALA A 789 8.93 -25.10 -12.37
N GLU A 790 7.71 -25.62 -12.10
CA GLU A 790 6.51 -25.35 -12.89
C GLU A 790 6.11 -23.87 -12.83
N MET A 791 6.15 -23.24 -11.64
CA MET A 791 5.94 -21.80 -11.52
C MET A 791 7.02 -20.98 -12.24
N LYS A 792 8.29 -21.42 -12.22
CA LYS A 792 9.37 -20.74 -12.95
C LYS A 792 9.12 -20.83 -14.46
N LEU A 793 8.74 -22.01 -14.95
CA LEU A 793 8.36 -22.22 -16.35
C LEU A 793 7.13 -21.40 -16.74
N GLN A 794 6.07 -21.41 -15.93
CA GLN A 794 4.86 -20.63 -16.17
C GLN A 794 5.17 -19.13 -16.22
N ARG A 795 5.98 -18.61 -15.28
CA ARG A 795 6.43 -17.21 -15.28
C ARG A 795 7.26 -16.88 -16.52
N ALA A 796 8.13 -17.78 -16.96
CA ALA A 796 8.89 -17.59 -18.20
C ALA A 796 7.95 -17.58 -19.42
N MET A 797 7.01 -18.54 -19.51
CA MET A 797 6.08 -18.71 -20.63
C MET A 797 5.07 -17.58 -20.78
N GLU A 798 4.51 -17.12 -19.66
CA GLU A 798 3.53 -16.01 -19.61
C GLU A 798 4.15 -14.65 -19.95
N GLY A 799 5.48 -14.55 -20.02
CA GLY A 799 6.18 -13.29 -20.20
C GLY A 799 6.20 -12.43 -18.94
N GLY A 800 7.00 -11.36 -18.99
CA GLY A 800 7.10 -10.41 -17.88
C GLY A 800 5.71 -9.83 -17.53
N ARG A 801 5.50 -9.46 -16.26
CA ARG A 801 4.24 -8.79 -15.83
C ARG A 801 3.91 -7.59 -16.72
N ARG A 802 4.94 -6.85 -17.15
CA ARG A 802 4.82 -5.73 -18.10
C ARG A 802 4.32 -6.16 -19.47
N GLU A 803 4.84 -7.25 -20.04
CA GLU A 803 4.42 -7.78 -21.35
C GLU A 803 2.96 -8.23 -21.32
N ARG A 804 2.53 -8.92 -20.26
CA ARG A 804 1.11 -9.31 -20.09
C ARG A 804 0.18 -8.12 -19.98
N GLN A 805 0.57 -7.14 -19.18
CA GLN A 805 -0.25 -5.94 -19.02
C GLN A 805 -0.30 -5.15 -20.34
N PHE A 806 0.82 -5.02 -21.04
CA PHE A 806 0.88 -4.40 -22.37
C PHE A 806 0.02 -5.15 -23.40
N ASN A 807 0.09 -6.47 -23.44
CA ASN A 807 -0.71 -7.29 -24.37
C ASN A 807 -2.23 -7.20 -24.11
N ARG A 808 -2.66 -6.86 -22.90
CA ARG A 808 -4.09 -6.67 -22.57
C ARG A 808 -4.62 -5.30 -22.98
N ILE A 809 -3.76 -4.30 -23.11
CA ILE A 809 -4.14 -2.90 -23.31
C ILE A 809 -3.72 -2.35 -24.68
N LYS A 810 -2.88 -3.08 -25.41
CA LYS A 810 -2.37 -2.65 -26.71
C LYS A 810 -3.49 -2.45 -27.72
N ASP A 811 -4.60 -3.16 -27.55
CA ASP A 811 -5.77 -3.11 -28.41
C ASP A 811 -6.77 -2.16 -27.71
N ILE A 812 -6.89 -0.94 -28.24
CA ILE A 812 -7.76 0.10 -27.69
C ILE A 812 -9.07 0.10 -28.47
N HIS A 813 -10.15 -0.18 -27.75
CA HIS A 813 -11.49 -0.24 -28.30
C HIS A 813 -12.28 1.05 -28.04
N ALA A 814 -13.24 1.34 -28.92
CA ALA A 814 -14.18 2.45 -28.78
C ALA A 814 -15.06 2.26 -27.53
N PRO A 815 -15.11 3.21 -26.58
CA PRO A 815 -16.02 3.11 -25.43
C PRO A 815 -17.49 3.42 -25.77
N VAL A 816 -17.73 4.12 -26.88
CA VAL A 816 -19.05 4.54 -27.36
C VAL A 816 -19.06 4.53 -28.89
N SER A 817 -20.26 4.43 -29.48
CA SER A 817 -20.44 4.61 -30.91
C SER A 817 -20.42 6.08 -31.29
N GLY A 818 -19.79 6.43 -32.42
CA GLY A 818 -19.75 7.80 -32.90
C GLY A 818 -18.68 8.03 -33.95
N ARG A 819 -18.42 9.29 -34.27
CA ARG A 819 -17.39 9.68 -35.24
C ARG A 819 -16.08 9.95 -34.53
N LEU A 820 -15.02 9.26 -34.94
CA LEU A 820 -13.70 9.31 -34.32
C LEU A 820 -12.89 10.49 -34.82
N PHE A 821 -12.31 11.28 -33.90
CA PHE A 821 -11.39 12.36 -34.23
C PHE A 821 -10.10 12.27 -33.42
N TYR A 822 -8.95 12.21 -34.08
CA TYR A 822 -7.65 12.19 -33.40
C TYR A 822 -7.23 13.58 -32.93
N LEU A 823 -6.78 13.67 -31.69
CA LEU A 823 -6.26 14.90 -31.11
C LEU A 823 -4.85 15.19 -31.64
N THR A 824 -4.40 16.44 -31.45
CA THR A 824 -3.00 16.81 -31.69
C THR A 824 -2.18 16.59 -30.43
N GLY A 825 -1.15 15.76 -30.53
CA GLY A 825 -0.24 15.45 -29.43
C GLY A 825 1.13 16.09 -29.63
N TRP A 826 1.90 16.22 -28.56
CA TRP A 826 3.32 16.57 -28.66
C TRP A 826 4.13 15.34 -29.10
N ASN A 827 4.80 15.43 -30.26
CA ASN A 827 5.65 14.36 -30.77
C ASN A 827 7.11 14.68 -30.44
N ASP A 828 7.71 13.92 -29.53
CA ASP A 828 9.09 14.13 -29.09
C ASP A 828 10.12 14.01 -30.23
N HIS A 829 9.87 13.16 -31.23
CA HIS A 829 10.77 13.02 -32.38
C HIS A 829 10.74 14.24 -33.30
N ALA A 830 9.55 14.83 -33.49
CA ALA A 830 9.37 16.00 -34.34
C ALA A 830 9.56 17.33 -33.57
N ARG A 831 9.62 17.29 -32.22
CA ARG A 831 9.64 18.46 -31.33
C ARG A 831 8.53 19.48 -31.65
N ALA A 832 7.36 18.98 -32.06
CA ALA A 832 6.23 19.78 -32.49
C ALA A 832 4.91 19.10 -32.12
N ARG A 833 3.83 19.88 -32.08
CA ARG A 833 2.47 19.32 -32.00
C ARG A 833 2.08 18.80 -33.37
N THR A 834 1.97 17.48 -33.52
CA THR A 834 1.50 16.84 -34.74
C THR A 834 0.18 16.14 -34.48
N ARG A 835 -0.64 15.97 -35.53
CA ARG A 835 -1.78 15.06 -35.45
C ARG A 835 -1.25 13.66 -35.11
N ILE A 836 -1.99 12.92 -34.28
CA ILE A 836 -1.64 11.55 -33.96
C ILE A 836 -1.84 10.69 -35.21
N THR A 837 -0.75 10.08 -35.67
CA THR A 837 -0.67 9.21 -36.86
C THR A 837 -0.01 7.89 -36.51
N LYS A 838 0.16 7.01 -37.50
CA LYS A 838 0.96 5.79 -37.34
C LYS A 838 2.37 6.13 -36.84
N ASP A 839 2.91 5.28 -35.98
CA ASP A 839 4.18 5.41 -35.26
C ASP A 839 4.29 6.56 -34.26
N PHE A 840 3.20 7.29 -33.99
CA PHE A 840 3.19 8.33 -32.96
C PHE A 840 3.45 7.72 -31.56
N PRO A 841 4.39 8.28 -30.76
CA PRO A 841 4.69 7.79 -29.43
C PRO A 841 3.61 8.23 -28.44
N VAL A 842 3.08 7.29 -27.67
CA VAL A 842 1.97 7.54 -26.77
C VAL A 842 2.25 6.98 -25.37
N TRP A 843 1.75 7.64 -24.33
CA TRP A 843 1.96 7.27 -22.94
C TRP A 843 0.66 7.30 -22.13
N GLY A 844 0.68 6.65 -20.97
CA GLY A 844 -0.49 6.53 -20.13
C GLY A 844 -1.03 7.88 -19.66
N GLY A 845 -2.34 8.06 -19.81
CA GLY A 845 -3.05 9.30 -19.50
C GLY A 845 -3.08 10.32 -20.64
N LEU A 846 -2.40 10.07 -21.78
CA LEU A 846 -2.53 10.92 -22.97
C LEU A 846 -3.88 10.64 -23.66
N PRO A 847 -4.76 11.64 -23.84
CA PRO A 847 -5.94 11.49 -24.68
C PRO A 847 -5.51 11.44 -26.15
N ILE A 848 -5.87 10.37 -26.84
CA ILE A 848 -5.46 10.14 -28.24
C ILE A 848 -6.53 10.63 -29.21
N ALA A 849 -7.78 10.31 -28.91
CA ALA A 849 -8.90 10.58 -29.79
C ALA A 849 -10.12 10.98 -28.98
N GLN A 850 -11.07 11.63 -29.63
CA GLN A 850 -12.40 11.90 -29.13
C GLN A 850 -13.40 11.21 -30.05
N ILE A 851 -14.31 10.44 -29.47
CA ILE A 851 -15.45 9.90 -30.20
C ILE A 851 -16.62 10.84 -29.95
N LEU A 852 -17.10 11.45 -31.02
CA LEU A 852 -18.20 12.41 -31.00
C LEU A 852 -19.48 11.68 -31.39
N ASP A 853 -20.48 11.72 -30.51
CA ASP A 853 -21.81 11.25 -30.85
C ASP A 853 -22.46 12.28 -31.79
N MET A 854 -22.65 11.88 -33.05
CA MET A 854 -23.25 12.71 -34.10
C MET A 854 -24.78 12.55 -34.17
N SER A 855 -25.37 11.65 -33.37
CA SER A 855 -26.83 11.47 -33.31
C SER A 855 -27.52 12.68 -32.69
N ALA A 856 -26.83 13.39 -31.79
CA ALA A 856 -27.23 14.66 -31.21
C ALA A 856 -26.08 15.66 -31.30
N LEU A 857 -26.36 16.89 -31.74
CA LEU A 857 -25.39 17.98 -31.76
C LEU A 857 -25.78 19.04 -30.73
N GLY A 858 -24.81 19.78 -30.22
CA GLY A 858 -25.01 20.91 -29.32
C GLY A 858 -24.60 22.23 -29.95
N MET A 859 -25.21 23.33 -29.54
CA MET A 859 -24.72 24.69 -29.79
C MET A 859 -24.31 25.28 -28.45
N LYS A 860 -23.01 25.56 -28.29
CA LYS A 860 -22.45 26.22 -27.10
C LYS A 860 -22.46 27.73 -27.34
N ALA A 861 -23.23 28.48 -26.57
CA ALA A 861 -23.34 29.93 -26.70
C ALA A 861 -23.13 30.62 -25.36
N GLU A 862 -22.64 31.86 -25.40
CA GLU A 862 -22.43 32.69 -24.21
C GLU A 862 -23.60 33.66 -24.05
N LEU A 863 -24.32 33.52 -22.94
CA LEU A 863 -25.46 34.36 -22.60
C LEU A 863 -25.07 35.43 -21.57
N PRO A 864 -25.48 36.67 -21.78
CA PRO A 864 -25.42 37.72 -20.76
C PRO A 864 -26.21 37.41 -19.48
N GLU A 865 -25.74 37.89 -18.33
CA GLU A 865 -26.50 37.82 -17.06
C GLU A 865 -27.93 38.38 -17.15
N LYS A 866 -28.13 39.49 -17.87
CA LYS A 866 -29.46 40.10 -18.08
C LYS A 866 -30.47 39.15 -18.74
N VAL A 867 -29.98 38.17 -19.48
CA VAL A 867 -30.77 37.24 -20.29
C VAL A 867 -30.80 35.85 -19.64
N TYR A 868 -29.76 35.52 -18.88
CA TYR A 868 -29.58 34.26 -18.18
C TYR A 868 -30.78 33.87 -17.30
N GLY A 869 -31.35 34.82 -16.55
CA GLY A 869 -32.49 34.53 -15.66
C GLY A 869 -33.77 34.06 -16.37
N ARG A 870 -33.79 34.02 -17.71
CA ARG A 870 -34.89 33.52 -18.53
C ARG A 870 -34.62 32.12 -19.12
N VAL A 871 -33.44 31.56 -18.88
CA VAL A 871 -33.01 30.30 -19.49
C VAL A 871 -32.77 29.27 -18.39
N GLU A 872 -33.60 28.24 -18.39
CA GLU A 872 -33.48 27.11 -17.48
C GLU A 872 -33.06 25.86 -18.28
N LYS A 873 -32.57 24.84 -17.56
CA LYS A 873 -32.36 23.53 -18.16
C LYS A 873 -33.72 23.00 -18.64
N GLY A 874 -33.84 22.72 -19.94
CA GLY A 874 -35.09 22.32 -20.58
C GLY A 874 -35.77 23.41 -21.42
N SER A 875 -35.32 24.68 -21.36
CA SER A 875 -35.87 25.74 -22.20
C SER A 875 -35.69 25.44 -23.69
N LEU A 876 -36.72 25.73 -24.49
CA LEU A 876 -36.66 25.66 -25.94
C LEU A 876 -35.96 26.90 -26.49
N VAL A 877 -34.99 26.69 -27.37
CA VAL A 877 -34.25 27.76 -28.06
C VAL A 877 -34.14 27.42 -29.53
N THR A 878 -34.07 28.44 -30.37
CA THR A 878 -33.84 28.24 -31.81
C THR A 878 -32.35 28.41 -32.12
N VAL A 879 -31.73 27.38 -32.69
CA VAL A 879 -30.36 27.43 -33.19
C VAL A 879 -30.36 27.76 -34.67
N GLY A 880 -29.56 28.74 -35.08
CA GLY A 880 -29.28 29.05 -36.48
C GLY A 880 -27.81 28.82 -36.83
N PHE A 881 -27.52 28.60 -38.11
CA PHE A 881 -26.17 28.34 -38.60
C PHE A 881 -25.74 29.42 -39.60
N ASP A 882 -24.54 29.97 -39.44
CA ASP A 882 -24.04 31.02 -40.33
C ASP A 882 -23.76 30.48 -41.74
N GLN A 883 -23.34 29.22 -41.82
CA GLN A 883 -23.04 28.52 -43.09
C GLN A 883 -24.31 28.14 -43.87
N PHE A 884 -25.47 28.10 -43.21
CA PHE A 884 -26.76 27.73 -43.81
C PHE A 884 -27.82 28.79 -43.47
N PRO A 885 -27.68 30.01 -44.02
CA PRO A 885 -28.60 31.09 -43.73
C PRO A 885 -30.04 30.68 -44.06
N GLY A 886 -30.96 30.89 -43.11
CA GLY A 886 -32.37 30.51 -43.22
C GLY A 886 -32.72 29.16 -42.59
N VAL A 887 -31.75 28.29 -42.32
CA VAL A 887 -32.00 27.06 -41.56
C VAL A 887 -32.02 27.36 -40.08
N ARG A 888 -33.12 26.98 -39.42
CA ARG A 888 -33.33 27.12 -37.98
C ARG A 888 -33.81 25.78 -37.43
N VAL A 889 -33.23 25.37 -36.30
CA VAL A 889 -33.55 24.09 -35.66
C VAL A 889 -33.94 24.37 -34.22
N SER A 890 -35.03 23.77 -33.75
CA SER A 890 -35.42 23.83 -32.34
C SER A 890 -34.46 22.96 -31.52
N ALA A 891 -33.95 23.50 -30.44
CA ALA A 891 -33.01 22.87 -29.53
C ALA A 891 -33.48 23.03 -28.08
N THR A 892 -33.03 22.14 -27.21
CA THR A 892 -33.34 22.18 -25.78
C THR A 892 -32.07 22.47 -25.00
N VAL A 893 -32.11 23.42 -24.06
CA VAL A 893 -30.95 23.74 -23.20
C VAL A 893 -30.67 22.57 -22.26
N GLU A 894 -29.55 21.87 -22.46
CA GLU A 894 -29.16 20.70 -21.67
C GLU A 894 -28.36 21.09 -20.43
N THR A 895 -27.40 22.00 -20.62
CA THR A 895 -26.51 22.48 -19.55
C THR A 895 -26.44 24.00 -19.56
N VAL A 896 -26.56 24.54 -18.36
CA VAL A 896 -26.36 25.94 -18.05
C VAL A 896 -25.11 25.99 -17.18
N GLY A 897 -23.98 26.34 -17.80
CA GLY A 897 -22.66 26.31 -17.19
C GLY A 897 -22.38 27.50 -16.28
N ASP A 898 -21.20 27.47 -15.65
CA ASP A 898 -20.80 28.47 -14.68
C ASP A 898 -20.64 29.86 -15.29
N SER A 899 -20.88 30.87 -14.45
CA SER A 899 -20.66 32.25 -14.81
C SER A 899 -19.18 32.57 -14.87
N PHE A 900 -18.75 33.30 -15.90
CA PHE A 900 -17.43 33.90 -15.95
C PHE A 900 -17.54 35.32 -16.48
N PHE A 901 -16.51 36.12 -16.22
CA PHE A 901 -16.48 37.51 -16.63
C PHE A 901 -15.78 37.64 -17.97
N VAL A 902 -16.49 38.16 -18.95
CA VAL A 902 -15.93 38.55 -20.25
C VAL A 902 -15.89 40.09 -20.27
N PRO A 903 -14.82 40.71 -20.79
CA PRO A 903 -14.82 42.14 -21.02
C PRO A 903 -16.06 42.50 -21.85
N ALA A 904 -16.89 43.44 -21.38
CA ALA A 904 -18.01 43.90 -22.21
C ALA A 904 -17.42 44.45 -23.52
N ASP A 905 -17.80 43.85 -24.65
CA ASP A 905 -17.63 44.52 -25.94
C ASP A 905 -18.30 45.89 -25.81
N HIS A 906 -17.53 46.96 -25.99
CA HIS A 906 -18.00 48.33 -25.77
C HIS A 906 -19.26 48.58 -26.60
N SER A 907 -20.44 48.58 -25.98
CA SER A 907 -21.65 49.08 -26.64
C SER A 907 -21.56 50.60 -26.68
N GLU A 908 -21.82 51.20 -27.84
CA GLU A 908 -21.55 52.60 -28.21
C GLU A 908 -22.17 53.70 -27.33
N LEU A 909 -22.96 53.37 -26.29
CA LEU A 909 -23.87 54.33 -25.64
C LEU A 909 -23.58 54.66 -24.17
N ASP A 910 -22.66 53.99 -23.48
CA ASP A 910 -22.37 54.27 -22.06
C ASP A 910 -21.00 54.96 -21.88
N PHE A 911 -20.95 56.27 -22.13
CA PHE A 911 -19.77 57.12 -21.85
C PHE A 911 -19.95 57.93 -20.56
N GLY A 912 -19.50 57.33 -19.45
CA GLY A 912 -19.17 58.00 -18.19
C GLY A 912 -18.25 57.08 -17.40
N GLU A 913 -17.37 57.64 -16.56
CA GLU A 913 -16.31 57.06 -15.69
C GLU A 913 -16.52 55.66 -15.06
N GLN A 914 -16.87 54.64 -15.84
CA GLN A 914 -17.10 53.30 -15.34
C GLN A 914 -15.88 52.44 -15.61
N ALA A 915 -15.33 51.91 -14.51
CA ALA A 915 -14.44 50.75 -14.48
C ALA A 915 -14.89 49.73 -15.53
N VAL A 916 -13.95 49.20 -16.34
CA VAL A 916 -14.18 48.14 -17.35
C VAL A 916 -15.27 47.20 -16.84
N SER A 917 -16.49 47.37 -17.32
CA SER A 917 -17.63 46.64 -16.79
C SER A 917 -17.47 45.22 -17.29
N MET A 918 -16.93 44.39 -16.41
CA MET A 918 -16.81 42.96 -16.64
C MET A 918 -18.25 42.44 -16.72
N ARG A 919 -18.67 42.06 -17.92
CA ARG A 919 -20.00 41.49 -18.10
C ARG A 919 -19.92 40.04 -17.67
N ARG A 920 -20.73 39.70 -16.67
CA ARG A 920 -20.94 38.31 -16.32
C ARG A 920 -21.70 37.64 -17.46
N VAL A 921 -21.10 36.62 -18.04
CA VAL A 921 -21.71 35.76 -19.04
C VAL A 921 -21.78 34.34 -18.52
N PHE A 922 -22.71 33.58 -19.05
CA PHE A 922 -22.98 32.20 -18.71
C PHE A 922 -22.89 31.38 -19.98
N THR A 923 -22.19 30.25 -19.92
CA THR A 923 -22.22 29.32 -21.05
C THR A 923 -23.52 28.54 -21.02
N ILE A 924 -24.23 28.44 -22.13
CA ILE A 924 -25.28 27.43 -22.31
C ILE A 924 -24.85 26.44 -23.40
N LYS A 925 -25.34 25.21 -23.29
CA LYS A 925 -25.28 24.20 -24.36
C LYS A 925 -26.69 23.76 -24.71
N ALA A 926 -27.14 24.11 -25.90
CA ALA A 926 -28.44 23.72 -26.42
C ALA A 926 -28.29 22.52 -27.36
N VAL A 927 -28.90 21.38 -27.02
CA VAL A 927 -28.79 20.13 -27.78
C VAL A 927 -29.97 19.98 -28.74
N PHE A 928 -29.71 19.51 -29.94
CA PHE A 928 -30.71 19.25 -30.98
C PHE A 928 -30.33 18.04 -31.84
N ALA A 929 -31.34 17.42 -32.44
CA ALA A 929 -31.14 16.40 -33.46
C ALA A 929 -30.87 17.10 -34.81
N PRO A 930 -29.73 16.86 -35.47
CA PRO A 930 -29.45 17.48 -36.76
C PRO A 930 -30.47 17.02 -37.80
N PRO A 931 -31.02 17.93 -38.65
CA PRO A 931 -31.86 17.54 -39.76
C PRO A 931 -31.15 16.52 -40.67
N PRO A 932 -31.84 15.49 -41.19
CA PRO A 932 -31.21 14.44 -42.00
C PRO A 932 -30.40 14.98 -43.19
N THR A 933 -30.83 16.07 -43.79
CA THR A 933 -30.15 16.75 -44.92
C THR A 933 -28.85 17.45 -44.54
N LEU A 934 -28.64 17.71 -43.24
CA LEU A 934 -27.49 18.45 -42.71
C LEU A 934 -26.61 17.62 -41.79
N ARG A 935 -27.00 16.38 -41.45
CA ARG A 935 -26.26 15.49 -40.54
C ARG A 935 -24.79 15.34 -40.93
N ASP A 936 -24.50 15.17 -42.22
CA ASP A 936 -23.12 15.00 -42.70
C ASP A 936 -22.38 16.33 -42.95
N ARG A 937 -23.08 17.46 -42.92
CA ARG A 937 -22.53 18.79 -43.24
C ARG A 937 -22.27 19.63 -41.99
N LEU A 938 -22.94 19.31 -40.88
CA LEU A 938 -22.77 19.97 -39.59
C LEU A 938 -21.60 19.32 -38.83
N MET A 939 -20.43 19.94 -38.91
CA MET A 939 -19.23 19.52 -38.18
C MET A 939 -19.03 20.35 -36.91
N PRO A 940 -18.70 19.74 -35.76
CA PRO A 940 -18.28 20.46 -34.56
C PRO A 940 -17.18 21.49 -34.87
N GLY A 941 -17.28 22.68 -34.26
CA GLY A 941 -16.48 23.87 -34.59
C GLY A 941 -17.14 24.84 -35.59
N GLY A 942 -18.27 24.45 -36.20
CA GLY A 942 -19.08 25.34 -37.03
C GLY A 942 -19.63 26.53 -36.23
N ARG A 943 -19.68 27.72 -36.83
CA ARG A 943 -20.26 28.91 -36.22
C ARG A 943 -21.77 28.98 -36.45
N GLY A 944 -22.49 29.42 -35.43
CA GLY A 944 -23.91 29.70 -35.50
C GLY A 944 -24.32 30.66 -34.41
N TYR A 945 -25.61 30.66 -34.10
CA TYR A 945 -26.16 31.51 -33.06
C TYR A 945 -27.34 30.83 -32.38
N VAL A 946 -27.56 31.17 -31.12
CA VAL A 946 -28.74 30.80 -30.35
C VAL A 946 -29.66 32.01 -30.28
N MET A 947 -30.93 31.81 -30.61
CA MET A 947 -32.01 32.77 -30.37
C MET A 947 -32.92 32.21 -29.30
N LEU A 948 -33.18 33.02 -28.28
CA LEU A 948 -34.15 32.68 -27.25
C LEU A 948 -35.55 32.99 -27.78
N GLU A 949 -36.46 32.04 -27.63
CA GLU A 949 -37.89 32.28 -27.83
C GLU A 949 -38.37 33.09 -26.63
N THR A 950 -38.54 34.40 -26.83
CA THR A 950 -39.26 35.24 -25.88
C THR A 950 -40.74 35.01 -26.08
N ASP A 951 -41.39 34.39 -25.10
CA ASP A 951 -42.83 34.56 -24.88
C ASP A 951 -43.17 36.02 -24.57
#